data_AF-A0A8H6Z2G0-F1
#
_entry.id   AF-A0A8H6Z2G0-F1
#
_cell.length_a   1.000
_cell.length_b   1.000
_cell.length_c   1.000
_cell.angle_alpha   90.00
_cell.angle_beta   90.00
_cell.angle_gamma   90.00
#
_symmetry.space_group_name_H-M   'P 1'
#
loop_
_entity.id
_entity.type
_entity.pdbx_description
1 polymer ?
#
loop_
_entity_poly.entity_id
_entity_poly.type
_entity_poly.pdbx_seq_one_letter_code
_entity_poly.pdbx_strand_id
1 'polypeptide(L)'
;MPKLKSKSSGLPEKKKFCHCKPTCGELITKRSRQRHYRLISDLSTILPSESEEENDSDSDDSTSEMDLDDSAITPHDAELPNYSHFLGDNSQVPMDVDDTRNNGTRNDLTAGEDTLSGLESDSDHGYDGLDLDDLSDHEWDDFDEDQDIPFTREEMLRELEEMLDADEEAALWDIRNETLTEQDRDNIAAFQLKMISNMPRVAFAQMRHAFRHKLDISSHWVMIHRVAILSGIEPQWYHCCLNSCMAYTGEYEGLERCRFCKEPRLNAAGKPRRMFCYLPLIPRLQGFFMNPKKIEELRYRHNYHSVPGTISDVFDCEHYKQLRTQKVVIDGRELNHRYFSGEFDIALGFCTDSYLLFERRRKGPSATPILVDLYSLPPEIRTHLLDLLCCGVIAGPKGPKDAHSYLVPLDDELARLAHGVPTFNCVTRKVFDLHAYNLFGMGDIIAIEKILNIKGHSSLSACRSCEMKGVRNVSGGETIYYMPLAAPNADGELRESWDPRDLPLRTDTHFQQVVDEIQDAITLSDKEKLAKYHGIKGLPALRRVGSMDRARSYPWDCMHLFFENIIPNLVKLWSGKYKGLDCGREDYEIPDAVWVEIWDETAKAMKNIPSDFCRSLESGPGKFTAEAWCFWFLYMAPGLLKGRFSDPKYHIHLCELADIMKTILLFTYTMEILSDLEEKIISWVETYERYYYQYREDRLCACPLTIHGMFHVVPDIRFCGPSWTTWTFFMERYCGFLKRGLRSRSQPWANLNNQVLHYAYLEQIAVRYDLTDELAIFGQRTSGLSEHESTYKHYPHAVLIRPKSKDNVPDNEIRQKIATYFRNLLGSPINQLLPLLPQNMPRWGRVRILDGDSITTALALGRGEKVVRDKSYVRYEIEVKKRTEPDNRISWVPQVCYGRLEQILVCELPDDKLFGAFAGQTRLLAVLIPCSTAGKDATKEILSYTQTNSKIVADLQSVSAVIGRMQTRGKWVIIDRTAGLIKPEFVPSVEAE
;
A
#
# COMPACT_ATOMS: atom_id res chain seq x y z
N MET A 1 -65.32 6.92 -9.63
CA MET A 1 -65.32 6.89 -11.11
C MET A 1 -63.94 7.27 -11.64
N PRO A 2 -63.56 6.94 -12.89
CA PRO A 2 -62.36 6.13 -13.13
C PRO A 2 -61.01 6.86 -13.27
N LYS A 3 -59.94 6.07 -13.15
CA LYS A 3 -58.52 6.43 -13.22
C LYS A 3 -58.13 7.14 -14.53
N LEU A 4 -57.60 8.36 -14.43
CA LEU A 4 -56.78 8.99 -15.48
C LEU A 4 -55.30 8.72 -15.19
N LYS A 5 -54.69 7.79 -15.93
CA LYS A 5 -53.23 7.66 -15.97
C LYS A 5 -52.66 8.82 -16.79
N SER A 6 -52.01 9.79 -16.14
CA SER A 6 -51.15 10.75 -16.85
C SER A 6 -49.94 10.00 -17.42
N LYS A 7 -49.82 10.01 -18.75
CA LYS A 7 -48.65 9.46 -19.43
C LYS A 7 -47.44 10.33 -19.10
N SER A 8 -46.34 9.72 -18.67
CA SER A 8 -45.03 10.36 -18.78
C SER A 8 -44.71 10.54 -20.27
N SER A 9 -44.39 11.76 -20.66
CA SER A 9 -43.92 12.09 -22.01
C SER A 9 -42.46 11.65 -22.16
N GLY A 10 -42.24 10.36 -22.39
CA GLY A 10 -40.95 9.88 -22.90
C GLY A 10 -40.70 10.42 -24.30
N LEU A 11 -39.46 10.82 -24.59
CA LEU A 11 -39.01 11.20 -25.92
C LEU A 11 -39.30 10.07 -26.93
N PRO A 12 -39.66 10.37 -28.19
CA PRO A 12 -39.92 9.35 -29.19
C PRO A 12 -38.65 8.55 -29.51
N GLU A 13 -38.73 7.22 -29.37
CA GLU A 13 -37.65 6.26 -29.63
C GLU A 13 -37.11 6.48 -31.07
N LYS A 14 -35.83 6.87 -31.21
CA LYS A 14 -35.19 7.15 -32.52
C LYS A 14 -35.32 5.92 -33.42
N LYS A 15 -36.01 6.05 -34.56
CA LYS A 15 -36.11 4.99 -35.58
C LYS A 15 -34.92 5.08 -36.55
N LYS A 16 -34.34 3.95 -36.93
CA LYS A 16 -33.30 3.83 -37.95
C LYS A 16 -33.80 2.95 -39.10
N PHE A 17 -33.21 3.10 -40.28
CA PHE A 17 -33.46 2.20 -41.42
C PHE A 17 -32.81 0.83 -41.15
N CYS A 18 -33.48 -0.24 -41.56
CA CYS A 18 -32.97 -1.61 -41.45
C CYS A 18 -32.18 -2.00 -42.70
N HIS A 19 -30.97 -2.53 -42.49
CA HIS A 19 -30.04 -2.90 -43.56
C HIS A 19 -29.77 -4.42 -43.64
N CYS A 20 -30.67 -5.24 -43.07
CA CYS A 20 -30.56 -6.71 -43.03
C CYS A 20 -30.41 -7.42 -44.40
N LYS A 21 -30.77 -6.70 -45.47
CA LYS A 21 -30.46 -6.98 -46.87
C LYS A 21 -30.52 -5.66 -47.65
N PRO A 22 -29.85 -5.55 -48.83
CA PRO A 22 -29.78 -4.29 -49.60
C PRO A 22 -31.12 -3.65 -49.98
N THR A 23 -32.22 -4.42 -49.94
CA THR A 23 -33.57 -3.97 -50.31
C THR A 23 -34.53 -3.81 -49.13
N CYS A 24 -34.06 -3.88 -47.87
CA CYS A 24 -34.98 -3.90 -46.72
C CYS A 24 -35.65 -2.54 -46.47
N GLY A 25 -34.88 -1.49 -46.16
CA GLY A 25 -35.37 -0.10 -46.19
C GLY A 25 -36.47 0.25 -45.17
N GLU A 26 -36.83 -0.64 -44.24
CA GLU A 26 -37.87 -0.37 -43.23
C GLU A 26 -37.34 0.53 -42.10
N LEU A 27 -38.14 1.52 -41.67
CA LEU A 27 -37.78 2.46 -40.60
C LEU A 27 -38.33 1.99 -39.23
N ILE A 28 -37.49 1.35 -38.42
CA ILE A 28 -37.87 0.60 -37.20
C ILE A 28 -37.12 1.07 -35.93
N THR A 29 -37.66 0.78 -34.75
CA THR A 29 -37.01 1.13 -33.46
C THR A 29 -36.07 0.03 -32.95
N LYS A 30 -35.19 0.36 -31.98
CA LYS A 30 -34.17 -0.57 -31.42
C LYS A 30 -34.79 -1.89 -30.94
N ARG A 31 -35.92 -1.84 -30.22
CA ARG A 31 -36.67 -3.03 -29.77
C ARG A 31 -37.35 -3.82 -30.89
N SER A 32 -37.81 -3.17 -31.96
CA SER A 32 -38.40 -3.87 -33.11
C SER A 32 -37.35 -4.57 -33.98
N ARG A 33 -36.11 -4.04 -34.03
CA ARG A 33 -35.01 -4.54 -34.86
C ARG A 33 -34.63 -6.00 -34.53
N GLN A 34 -34.53 -6.35 -33.24
CA GLN A 34 -34.26 -7.74 -32.81
C GLN A 34 -35.37 -8.73 -33.21
N ARG A 35 -36.65 -8.30 -33.29
CA ARG A 35 -37.73 -9.15 -33.80
C ARG A 35 -37.67 -9.30 -35.32
N HIS A 36 -37.21 -8.28 -36.04
CA HIS A 36 -37.08 -8.32 -37.50
C HIS A 36 -35.97 -9.30 -37.94
N TYR A 37 -34.80 -9.30 -37.27
CA TYR A 37 -33.73 -10.28 -37.59
C TYR A 37 -34.13 -11.74 -37.31
N ARG A 38 -34.96 -12.02 -36.30
CA ARG A 38 -35.47 -13.38 -35.99
C ARG A 38 -36.36 -14.01 -37.08
N LEU A 39 -36.77 -13.24 -38.09
CA LEU A 39 -37.59 -13.70 -39.21
C LEU A 39 -36.75 -13.97 -40.49
N ILE A 40 -35.43 -13.85 -40.40
CA ILE A 40 -34.50 -14.07 -41.52
C ILE A 40 -33.92 -15.48 -41.40
N SER A 41 -34.09 -16.30 -42.44
CA SER A 41 -33.70 -17.71 -42.44
C SER A 41 -32.21 -17.97 -42.71
N ASP A 42 -31.48 -16.97 -43.20
CA ASP A 42 -30.04 -17.04 -43.46
C ASP A 42 -29.37 -15.81 -42.83
N LEU A 43 -28.61 -16.04 -41.77
CA LEU A 43 -27.95 -14.98 -40.99
C LEU A 43 -26.68 -14.45 -41.68
N SER A 44 -26.19 -15.11 -42.73
CA SER A 44 -24.94 -14.71 -43.41
C SER A 44 -25.04 -13.40 -44.20
N THR A 45 -26.25 -12.87 -44.41
CA THR A 45 -26.47 -11.58 -45.10
C THR A 45 -26.49 -10.37 -44.16
N ILE A 46 -26.34 -10.56 -42.84
CA ILE A 46 -26.32 -9.48 -41.86
C ILE A 46 -24.89 -8.98 -41.69
N LEU A 47 -24.68 -7.66 -41.81
CA LEU A 47 -23.36 -7.05 -41.64
C LEU A 47 -22.88 -7.17 -40.18
N PRO A 48 -21.59 -7.48 -39.91
CA PRO A 48 -21.09 -7.69 -38.54
C PRO A 48 -21.31 -6.49 -37.60
N SER A 49 -21.38 -5.27 -38.14
CA SER A 49 -21.68 -4.04 -37.40
C SER A 49 -23.14 -3.93 -36.90
N GLU A 50 -24.01 -4.91 -37.18
CA GLU A 50 -25.40 -4.93 -36.69
C GLU A 50 -25.70 -6.07 -35.70
N SER A 51 -24.75 -6.97 -35.41
CA SER A 51 -24.96 -8.17 -34.59
C SER A 51 -24.55 -8.09 -33.11
N GLU A 52 -23.84 -7.03 -32.69
CA GLU A 52 -23.34 -6.90 -31.30
C GLU A 52 -23.99 -5.73 -30.52
N GLU A 53 -23.99 -5.85 -29.19
CA GLU A 53 -24.69 -4.93 -28.29
C GLU A 53 -23.92 -3.61 -28.07
N GLU A 54 -24.06 -2.68 -29.01
CA GLU A 54 -23.60 -1.30 -28.81
C GLU A 54 -24.34 -0.63 -27.65
N ASN A 55 -23.56 -0.23 -26.63
CA ASN A 55 -23.99 0.54 -25.48
C ASN A 55 -24.48 1.93 -25.91
N ASP A 56 -25.65 2.36 -25.44
CA ASP A 56 -26.20 3.68 -25.75
C ASP A 56 -25.45 4.79 -25.00
N SER A 57 -24.70 5.61 -25.74
CA SER A 57 -24.25 6.94 -25.32
C SER A 57 -25.17 8.01 -25.91
N ASP A 58 -26.18 8.46 -25.16
CA ASP A 58 -26.83 9.75 -25.42
C ASP A 58 -26.10 10.82 -24.59
N SER A 59 -25.47 11.76 -25.30
CA SER A 59 -24.74 12.90 -24.74
C SER A 59 -25.65 14.14 -24.68
N ASP A 60 -25.90 14.66 -23.48
CA ASP A 60 -26.31 16.05 -23.28
C ASP A 60 -25.14 16.84 -22.70
N ASP A 61 -24.80 17.95 -23.35
CA ASP A 61 -23.59 18.74 -23.10
C ASP A 61 -23.82 19.87 -22.10
N SER A 62 -22.96 19.95 -21.08
CA SER A 62 -22.60 21.25 -20.50
C SER A 62 -21.17 21.27 -19.96
N THR A 63 -20.26 21.71 -20.83
CA THR A 63 -19.07 22.55 -20.56
C THR A 63 -17.77 21.91 -20.02
N SER A 64 -16.80 21.85 -20.94
CA SER A 64 -15.41 22.34 -20.83
C SER A 64 -14.38 21.61 -19.94
N GLU A 65 -13.91 20.47 -20.46
CA GLU A 65 -12.46 20.24 -20.64
C GLU A 65 -12.27 20.08 -22.16
N MET A 66 -11.47 20.94 -22.82
CA MET A 66 -11.20 20.82 -24.27
C MET A 66 -9.80 20.28 -24.49
N ASP A 67 -9.71 19.17 -25.21
CA ASP A 67 -8.71 18.95 -26.25
C ASP A 67 -9.50 18.54 -27.51
N LEU A 68 -9.13 19.09 -28.67
CA LEU A 68 -9.91 18.98 -29.91
C LEU A 68 -9.36 17.90 -30.87
N ASP A 69 -10.26 17.50 -31.77
CA ASP A 69 -10.24 16.29 -32.59
C ASP A 69 -9.19 16.27 -33.71
N ASP A 70 -8.86 15.05 -34.15
CA ASP A 70 -7.91 14.75 -35.22
C ASP A 70 -8.62 14.85 -36.58
N SER A 71 -8.26 15.85 -37.40
CA SER A 71 -9.00 16.16 -38.63
C SER A 71 -8.67 15.18 -39.76
N ALA A 72 -9.70 14.51 -40.28
CA ALA A 72 -9.60 13.51 -41.34
C ALA A 72 -8.78 13.93 -42.57
N ILE A 73 -7.85 13.05 -42.98
CA ILE A 73 -7.16 13.11 -44.28
C ILE A 73 -7.94 12.28 -45.31
N THR A 74 -8.32 12.90 -46.42
CA THR A 74 -8.87 12.21 -47.61
C THR A 74 -7.75 11.63 -48.50
N PRO A 75 -8.00 10.53 -49.23
CA PRO A 75 -6.95 9.73 -49.85
C PRO A 75 -6.48 10.25 -51.21
N HIS A 76 -5.18 10.14 -51.49
CA HIS A 76 -4.64 10.09 -52.85
C HIS A 76 -3.40 9.19 -52.95
N ASP A 77 -3.58 8.08 -53.67
CA ASP A 77 -2.67 7.44 -54.64
C ASP A 77 -1.15 7.45 -54.41
N ALA A 78 -0.59 6.31 -53.97
CA ALA A 78 0.73 5.81 -54.40
C ALA A 78 0.94 4.30 -54.09
N GLU A 79 0.63 3.46 -55.10
CA GLU A 79 1.22 2.16 -55.45
C GLU A 79 1.90 1.27 -54.36
N LEU A 80 1.27 0.12 -54.07
CA LEU A 80 1.91 -1.07 -53.50
C LEU A 80 2.37 -2.05 -54.61
N PRO A 81 3.59 -2.59 -54.58
CA PRO A 81 3.96 -3.75 -55.38
C PRO A 81 3.48 -5.06 -54.75
N ASN A 82 2.72 -5.85 -55.51
CA ASN A 82 2.36 -7.24 -55.18
C ASN A 82 3.60 -8.12 -54.92
N TYR A 83 3.45 -9.15 -54.09
CA TYR A 83 3.82 -10.53 -54.49
C TYR A 83 2.99 -11.58 -53.74
N SER A 84 2.37 -12.48 -54.51
CA SER A 84 1.65 -13.67 -54.05
C SER A 84 2.20 -14.93 -54.74
N HIS A 85 1.80 -16.11 -54.25
CA HIS A 85 2.24 -17.46 -54.66
C HIS A 85 3.67 -17.82 -54.23
N PHE A 86 4.00 -19.07 -53.84
CA PHE A 86 3.43 -20.37 -54.24
C PHE A 86 3.24 -21.38 -53.08
N LEU A 87 2.29 -22.30 -53.27
CA LEU A 87 2.26 -23.64 -52.65
C LEU A 87 2.82 -24.66 -53.67
N GLY A 88 3.46 -25.74 -53.21
CA GLY A 88 4.01 -26.79 -54.10
C GLY A 88 4.56 -28.02 -53.37
N ASP A 89 3.73 -29.06 -53.31
CA ASP A 89 3.96 -30.40 -52.72
C ASP A 89 4.91 -31.31 -53.54
N ASN A 90 5.71 -32.19 -52.89
CA ASN A 90 5.75 -33.65 -53.19
C ASN A 90 6.76 -34.53 -52.39
N SER A 91 6.20 -35.58 -51.75
CA SER A 91 6.58 -37.03 -51.88
C SER A 91 7.68 -37.75 -51.03
N GLN A 92 7.25 -38.89 -50.44
CA GLN A 92 7.91 -40.22 -50.22
C GLN A 92 9.03 -40.37 -49.14
N VAL A 93 8.87 -41.04 -47.97
CA VAL A 93 8.41 -42.44 -47.62
C VAL A 93 9.25 -43.51 -48.35
N PRO A 94 9.93 -44.51 -47.71
CA PRO A 94 9.32 -45.54 -46.81
C PRO A 94 10.26 -46.04 -45.65
N MET A 95 10.04 -47.11 -44.86
CA MET A 95 9.08 -48.24 -44.89
C MET A 95 8.93 -48.93 -43.49
N ASP A 96 7.93 -49.80 -43.36
CA ASP A 96 7.56 -50.61 -42.18
C ASP A 96 8.53 -51.76 -41.82
N VAL A 97 8.42 -52.31 -40.59
CA VAL A 97 8.15 -53.76 -40.36
C VAL A 97 7.31 -53.95 -39.07
N ASP A 98 6.40 -54.93 -39.12
CA ASP A 98 5.40 -55.32 -38.12
C ASP A 98 5.92 -56.37 -37.09
N ASP A 99 4.98 -56.93 -36.32
CA ASP A 99 4.90 -58.29 -35.77
C ASP A 99 5.28 -58.61 -34.29
N THR A 100 4.20 -58.81 -33.52
CA THR A 100 3.90 -60.04 -32.72
C THR A 100 4.21 -60.18 -31.22
N ARG A 101 3.09 -60.30 -30.48
CA ARG A 101 2.69 -61.42 -29.59
C ARG A 101 3.43 -61.75 -28.28
N ASN A 102 2.77 -61.35 -27.20
CA ASN A 102 1.96 -62.22 -26.31
C ASN A 102 2.62 -63.05 -25.16
N ASN A 103 1.86 -63.10 -24.05
CA ASN A 103 1.88 -64.03 -22.90
C ASN A 103 3.02 -63.99 -21.87
N GLY A 104 2.64 -63.86 -20.58
CA GLY A 104 3.57 -64.11 -19.47
C GLY A 104 3.16 -63.90 -18.00
N THR A 105 1.88 -64.04 -17.60
CA THR A 105 1.39 -64.26 -16.18
C THR A 105 1.86 -63.30 -15.05
N ARG A 106 0.95 -62.59 -14.35
CA ARG A 106 0.27 -62.99 -13.08
C ARG A 106 1.24 -63.48 -11.98
N ASN A 107 1.26 -63.02 -10.72
CA ASN A 107 0.43 -62.13 -9.86
C ASN A 107 1.37 -61.64 -8.68
N ASP A 108 1.06 -60.76 -7.71
CA ASP A 108 -0.16 -60.07 -7.24
C ASP A 108 0.18 -58.80 -6.37
N LEU A 109 -0.84 -58.03 -5.96
CA LEU A 109 -1.00 -57.24 -4.69
C LEU A 109 0.26 -56.67 -3.96
N THR A 110 0.44 -55.36 -3.74
CA THR A 110 -0.42 -54.44 -2.95
C THR A 110 0.01 -52.96 -3.04
N ALA A 111 -0.95 -52.04 -2.80
CA ALA A 111 -0.79 -50.63 -2.38
C ALA A 111 0.00 -49.68 -3.31
N GLY A 112 -0.73 -48.99 -4.19
CA GLY A 112 -0.20 -47.91 -5.03
C GLY A 112 -0.22 -46.54 -4.37
N GLU A 113 0.78 -45.73 -4.73
CA GLU A 113 0.81 -44.28 -4.57
C GLU A 113 -0.03 -43.59 -5.67
N ASP A 114 -0.02 -42.25 -5.60
CA ASP A 114 -0.16 -41.30 -6.71
C ASP A 114 -1.53 -40.82 -7.22
N THR A 115 -1.72 -39.52 -6.96
CA THR A 115 -2.13 -38.45 -7.88
C THR A 115 -3.45 -38.54 -8.65
N LEU A 116 -4.24 -37.46 -8.54
CA LEU A 116 -5.18 -37.07 -9.58
C LEU A 116 -5.10 -35.55 -9.79
N SER A 117 -4.40 -35.18 -10.86
CA SER A 117 -4.36 -33.83 -11.41
C SER A 117 -5.44 -33.67 -12.47
N GLY A 118 -6.15 -32.54 -12.41
CA GLY A 118 -6.95 -32.00 -13.52
C GLY A 118 -8.32 -32.65 -13.77
N LEU A 119 -9.33 -31.78 -13.84
CA LEU A 119 -10.35 -31.78 -14.89
C LEU A 119 -11.13 -30.47 -14.81
N GLU A 120 -10.95 -29.61 -15.81
CA GLU A 120 -11.93 -28.58 -16.17
C GLU A 120 -13.00 -29.26 -17.05
N SER A 121 -14.28 -29.05 -16.78
CA SER A 121 -15.35 -29.20 -17.78
C SER A 121 -16.67 -28.61 -17.30
N ASP A 122 -17.28 -27.76 -18.13
CA ASP A 122 -18.72 -27.52 -18.08
C ASP A 122 -19.49 -28.83 -18.26
N SER A 123 -20.55 -29.05 -17.48
CA SER A 123 -21.69 -29.85 -17.91
C SER A 123 -22.95 -29.52 -17.10
N ASP A 124 -23.93 -28.93 -17.78
CA ASP A 124 -25.34 -29.04 -17.42
C ASP A 124 -25.76 -30.52 -17.53
N HIS A 125 -26.25 -31.11 -16.42
CA HIS A 125 -27.42 -32.02 -16.39
C HIS A 125 -27.63 -32.70 -15.02
N GLY A 126 -28.82 -32.48 -14.46
CA GLY A 126 -29.66 -33.43 -13.73
C GLY A 126 -29.06 -34.41 -12.71
N TYR A 127 -29.25 -34.11 -11.42
CA TYR A 127 -29.43 -35.12 -10.38
C TYR A 127 -30.69 -34.78 -9.55
N ASP A 128 -31.78 -35.50 -9.84
CA ASP A 128 -32.95 -35.57 -8.95
C ASP A 128 -32.57 -36.28 -7.63
N GLY A 129 -33.21 -35.93 -6.52
CA GLY A 129 -33.28 -36.81 -5.34
C GLY A 129 -32.72 -36.29 -4.01
N LEU A 130 -32.71 -34.97 -3.77
CA LEU A 130 -32.70 -34.43 -2.41
C LEU A 130 -33.86 -33.42 -2.29
N ASP A 131 -34.86 -33.75 -1.47
CA ASP A 131 -36.00 -32.89 -1.20
C ASP A 131 -35.53 -31.60 -0.49
N LEU A 132 -35.34 -30.54 -1.28
CA LEU A 132 -34.98 -29.19 -0.82
C LEU A 132 -36.21 -28.34 -0.45
N ASP A 133 -37.41 -28.86 -0.71
CA ASP A 133 -38.68 -28.17 -0.49
C ASP A 133 -39.01 -27.96 1.01
N ASP A 134 -38.40 -28.72 1.92
CA ASP A 134 -38.57 -28.53 3.39
C ASP A 134 -37.72 -27.34 3.94
N LEU A 135 -37.10 -26.56 3.05
CA LEU A 135 -36.40 -25.31 3.38
C LEU A 135 -37.00 -24.08 2.66
N SER A 136 -38.04 -24.22 1.84
CA SER A 136 -38.64 -23.11 1.08
C SER A 136 -39.74 -22.32 1.80
N ASP A 137 -40.30 -22.86 2.89
CA ASP A 137 -41.47 -22.27 3.58
C ASP A 137 -41.13 -21.15 4.59
N HIS A 138 -39.87 -20.71 4.62
CA HIS A 138 -39.52 -19.39 5.12
C HIS A 138 -39.13 -18.48 3.95
N GLU A 139 -40.05 -17.59 3.57
CA GLU A 139 -39.77 -16.36 2.82
C GLU A 139 -38.80 -15.48 3.62
N TRP A 140 -37.51 -15.84 3.62
CA TRP A 140 -36.44 -14.89 3.85
C TRP A 140 -36.36 -14.03 2.58
N ASP A 141 -37.22 -13.01 2.52
CA ASP A 141 -37.09 -11.91 1.56
C ASP A 141 -35.61 -11.49 1.44
N ASP A 142 -35.17 -11.17 0.22
CA ASP A 142 -33.88 -10.55 -0.07
C ASP A 142 -33.84 -9.11 0.49
N PHE A 143 -33.90 -8.98 1.82
CA PHE A 143 -33.57 -7.76 2.53
C PHE A 143 -32.08 -7.47 2.28
N ASP A 144 -31.83 -6.46 1.46
CA ASP A 144 -30.50 -5.91 1.18
C ASP A 144 -29.71 -5.73 2.50
N GLU A 145 -28.64 -6.51 2.69
CA GLU A 145 -27.67 -6.40 3.83
C GLU A 145 -27.04 -4.98 3.97
N ASP A 146 -27.33 -4.11 3.01
CA ASP A 146 -26.82 -2.76 2.82
C ASP A 146 -27.89 -1.66 3.09
N GLN A 147 -29.15 -1.98 3.41
CA GLN A 147 -30.21 -0.98 3.68
C GLN A 147 -30.70 -0.88 5.14
N ASP A 148 -30.22 -1.73 6.05
CA ASP A 148 -30.69 -1.73 7.44
C ASP A 148 -30.52 -0.35 8.10
N ILE A 149 -31.62 0.15 8.65
CA ILE A 149 -31.65 1.41 9.38
C ILE A 149 -30.92 1.18 10.70
N PRO A 150 -29.94 2.01 11.08
CA PRO A 150 -29.16 1.79 12.30
C PRO A 150 -30.06 1.92 13.54
N PHE A 151 -30.15 0.83 14.29
CA PHE A 151 -30.73 0.85 15.63
C PHE A 151 -29.78 1.56 16.61
N THR A 152 -30.34 2.41 17.47
CA THR A 152 -29.66 2.94 18.67
C THR A 152 -29.32 1.80 19.65
N ARG A 153 -28.41 2.02 20.60
CA ARG A 153 -28.10 1.00 21.64
C ARG A 153 -29.36 0.52 22.38
N GLU A 154 -30.32 1.40 22.64
CA GLU A 154 -31.59 1.06 23.30
C GLU A 154 -32.51 0.20 22.41
N GLU A 155 -32.53 0.45 21.09
CA GLU A 155 -33.28 -0.36 20.13
C GLU A 155 -32.63 -1.73 19.94
N MET A 156 -31.31 -1.80 19.77
CA MET A 156 -30.57 -3.08 19.68
C MET A 156 -30.79 -3.95 20.91
N LEU A 157 -30.84 -3.35 22.10
CA LEU A 157 -31.19 -4.05 23.34
C LEU A 157 -32.62 -4.57 23.30
N ARG A 158 -33.62 -3.74 22.97
CA ARG A 158 -35.04 -4.19 22.90
C ARG A 158 -35.25 -5.33 21.90
N GLU A 159 -34.70 -5.22 20.70
CA GLU A 159 -34.84 -6.26 19.67
C GLU A 159 -34.14 -7.57 20.10
N LEU A 160 -32.99 -7.51 20.78
CA LEU A 160 -32.39 -8.69 21.40
C LEU A 160 -33.23 -9.26 22.56
N GLU A 161 -33.81 -8.41 23.41
CA GLU A 161 -34.70 -8.84 24.50
C GLU A 161 -36.03 -9.44 23.97
N GLU A 162 -36.50 -9.06 22.79
CA GLU A 162 -37.67 -9.65 22.12
C GLU A 162 -37.34 -10.97 21.38
N MET A 163 -36.08 -11.18 21.01
CA MET A 163 -35.60 -12.40 20.33
C MET A 163 -35.14 -13.53 21.27
N LEU A 164 -34.96 -13.25 22.56
CA LEU A 164 -34.55 -14.21 23.58
C LEU A 164 -35.76 -14.58 24.43
N ASP A 165 -35.97 -15.86 24.69
CA ASP A 165 -37.13 -16.33 25.46
C ASP A 165 -37.04 -15.86 26.92
N ALA A 166 -38.20 -15.64 27.55
CA ALA A 166 -38.29 -15.11 28.92
C ALA A 166 -37.65 -16.03 29.99
N ASP A 167 -37.37 -17.29 29.66
CA ASP A 167 -36.66 -18.25 30.51
C ASP A 167 -35.12 -18.09 30.45
N GLU A 168 -34.59 -17.24 29.55
CA GLU A 168 -33.16 -16.94 29.39
C GLU A 168 -32.69 -15.73 30.25
N GLU A 169 -33.20 -15.61 31.48
CA GLU A 169 -32.94 -14.48 32.39
C GLU A 169 -31.43 -14.21 32.62
N ALA A 170 -30.59 -15.25 32.56
CA ALA A 170 -29.14 -15.13 32.62
C ALA A 170 -28.54 -14.45 31.37
N ALA A 171 -28.98 -14.81 30.16
CA ALA A 171 -28.50 -14.17 28.92
C ALA A 171 -28.94 -12.71 28.85
N LEU A 172 -30.18 -12.41 29.26
CA LEU A 172 -30.69 -11.04 29.41
C LEU A 172 -29.87 -10.24 30.43
N TRP A 173 -29.42 -10.86 31.53
CA TRP A 173 -28.53 -10.23 32.51
C TRP A 173 -27.13 -9.97 31.92
N ASP A 174 -26.51 -10.93 31.24
CA ASP A 174 -25.20 -10.75 30.59
C ASP A 174 -25.24 -9.73 29.43
N ILE A 175 -26.39 -9.59 28.76
CA ILE A 175 -26.63 -8.54 27.77
C ILE A 175 -26.69 -7.16 28.41
N ARG A 176 -27.48 -7.01 29.48
CA ARG A 176 -27.63 -5.73 30.19
C ARG A 176 -26.37 -5.28 30.92
N ASN A 177 -25.52 -6.20 31.37
CA ASN A 177 -24.29 -5.91 32.10
C ASN A 177 -23.01 -5.92 31.24
N GLU A 178 -23.12 -6.13 29.91
CA GLU A 178 -21.99 -6.22 28.98
C GLU A 178 -20.95 -7.31 29.37
N THR A 179 -21.40 -8.37 30.06
CA THR A 179 -20.57 -9.53 30.40
C THR A 179 -20.22 -10.30 29.13
N LEU A 180 -18.96 -10.72 28.98
CA LEU A 180 -18.53 -11.59 27.89
C LEU A 180 -18.66 -13.08 28.29
N THR A 181 -19.53 -13.81 27.60
CA THR A 181 -19.73 -15.26 27.77
C THR A 181 -18.80 -16.09 26.87
N GLU A 182 -18.75 -17.42 27.02
CA GLU A 182 -18.04 -18.28 26.05
C GLU A 182 -18.75 -18.35 24.70
N GLN A 183 -20.10 -18.29 24.67
CA GLN A 183 -20.86 -18.19 23.43
C GLN A 183 -20.57 -16.87 22.70
N ASP A 184 -20.34 -15.77 23.42
CA ASP A 184 -19.88 -14.51 22.82
C ASP A 184 -18.49 -14.67 22.18
N ARG A 185 -17.55 -15.39 22.81
CA ARG A 185 -16.23 -15.67 22.22
C ARG A 185 -16.33 -16.44 20.91
N ASP A 186 -17.09 -17.53 20.88
CA ASP A 186 -17.36 -18.31 19.67
C ASP A 186 -18.04 -17.44 18.59
N ASN A 187 -19.01 -16.60 18.97
CA ASN A 187 -19.67 -15.65 18.07
C ASN A 187 -18.70 -14.60 17.51
N ILE A 188 -17.83 -14.00 18.32
CA ILE A 188 -16.86 -13.00 17.87
C ILE A 188 -15.83 -13.62 16.92
N ALA A 189 -15.34 -14.83 17.23
CA ALA A 189 -14.46 -15.59 16.35
C ALA A 189 -15.14 -15.94 15.01
N ALA A 190 -16.41 -16.37 15.04
CA ALA A 190 -17.21 -16.63 13.85
C ALA A 190 -17.50 -15.36 13.03
N PHE A 191 -17.74 -14.22 13.69
CA PHE A 191 -17.92 -12.92 13.06
C PHE A 191 -16.66 -12.47 12.33
N GLN A 192 -15.51 -12.53 13.01
CA GLN A 192 -14.20 -12.20 12.45
C GLN A 192 -13.89 -13.09 11.25
N LEU A 193 -14.10 -14.41 11.37
CA LEU A 193 -13.95 -15.34 10.24
C LEU A 193 -14.86 -14.93 9.06
N LYS A 194 -16.15 -14.63 9.29
CA LYS A 194 -17.09 -14.21 8.23
C LYS A 194 -16.66 -12.91 7.54
N MET A 195 -16.06 -11.97 8.27
CA MET A 195 -15.48 -10.76 7.70
C MET A 195 -14.27 -11.08 6.83
N ILE A 196 -13.23 -11.69 7.42
CA ILE A 196 -11.92 -11.90 6.77
C ILE A 196 -12.02 -12.85 5.57
N SER A 197 -12.73 -13.98 5.70
CA SER A 197 -12.92 -14.95 4.61
C SER A 197 -13.88 -14.50 3.51
N ASN A 198 -14.45 -13.30 3.64
CA ASN A 198 -15.49 -12.75 2.79
C ASN A 198 -16.78 -13.60 2.66
N MET A 199 -17.10 -14.40 3.67
CA MET A 199 -18.18 -15.40 3.63
C MET A 199 -19.60 -14.78 3.46
N PRO A 200 -20.37 -15.21 2.44
CA PRO A 200 -21.80 -14.85 2.28
C PRO A 200 -22.68 -15.28 3.46
N ARG A 201 -23.87 -14.69 3.64
CA ARG A 201 -24.82 -15.09 4.69
C ARG A 201 -25.31 -16.52 4.54
N VAL A 202 -25.58 -16.99 3.32
CA VAL A 202 -25.96 -18.39 3.04
C VAL A 202 -24.86 -19.36 3.48
N ALA A 203 -23.61 -19.13 3.04
CA ALA A 203 -22.47 -19.96 3.42
C ALA A 203 -22.21 -19.95 4.94
N PHE A 204 -22.40 -18.81 5.60
CA PHE A 204 -22.31 -18.70 7.05
C PHE A 204 -23.43 -19.48 7.77
N ALA A 205 -24.67 -19.39 7.30
CA ALA A 205 -25.79 -20.16 7.84
C ALA A 205 -25.58 -21.68 7.65
N GLN A 206 -25.08 -22.11 6.49
CA GLN A 206 -24.68 -23.49 6.21
C GLN A 206 -23.55 -23.95 7.15
N MET A 207 -22.52 -23.12 7.37
CA MET A 207 -21.44 -23.41 8.31
C MET A 207 -21.97 -23.62 9.73
N ARG A 208 -22.78 -22.68 10.25
CA ARG A 208 -23.41 -22.85 11.58
C ARG A 208 -24.23 -24.13 11.66
N HIS A 209 -25.06 -24.41 10.66
CA HIS A 209 -25.89 -25.61 10.65
C HIS A 209 -25.06 -26.90 10.63
N ALA A 210 -23.98 -26.96 9.84
CA ALA A 210 -23.08 -28.11 9.77
C ALA A 210 -22.37 -28.38 11.10
N PHE A 211 -21.95 -27.32 11.81
CA PHE A 211 -21.20 -27.43 13.06
C PHE A 211 -22.05 -27.31 14.34
N ARG A 212 -23.39 -27.17 14.26
CA ARG A 212 -24.33 -27.05 15.40
C ARG A 212 -24.25 -28.14 16.47
N HIS A 213 -23.60 -29.26 16.16
CA HIS A 213 -23.38 -30.40 17.07
C HIS A 213 -22.04 -30.32 17.84
N LYS A 214 -21.27 -29.24 17.63
CA LYS A 214 -19.94 -28.98 18.21
C LYS A 214 -19.75 -27.54 18.68
N LEU A 215 -20.35 -26.58 17.98
CA LEU A 215 -20.24 -25.15 18.24
C LEU A 215 -21.64 -24.55 18.25
N ASP A 216 -21.92 -23.70 19.23
CA ASP A 216 -23.17 -22.96 19.33
C ASP A 216 -22.96 -21.50 18.90
N ILE A 217 -23.24 -21.25 17.62
CA ILE A 217 -23.02 -19.95 16.98
C ILE A 217 -24.38 -19.34 16.67
N SER A 218 -24.61 -18.12 17.14
CA SER A 218 -25.86 -17.37 16.99
C SER A 218 -26.13 -16.96 15.53
N SER A 219 -27.33 -16.45 15.25
CA SER A 219 -27.65 -15.93 13.91
C SER A 219 -26.77 -14.73 13.56
N HIS A 220 -26.60 -14.43 12.27
CA HIS A 220 -25.78 -13.28 11.84
C HIS A 220 -26.28 -11.95 12.43
N TRP A 221 -27.61 -11.80 12.53
CA TRP A 221 -28.27 -10.63 13.09
C TRP A 221 -27.97 -10.49 14.59
N VAL A 222 -28.18 -11.56 15.38
CA VAL A 222 -27.92 -11.56 16.83
C VAL A 222 -26.44 -11.25 17.11
N MET A 223 -25.55 -11.89 16.35
CA MET A 223 -24.11 -11.71 16.44
C MET A 223 -23.68 -10.26 16.18
N ILE A 224 -24.21 -9.58 15.15
CA ILE A 224 -23.91 -8.15 14.89
C ILE A 224 -24.38 -7.28 16.07
N HIS A 225 -25.62 -7.45 16.53
CA HIS A 225 -26.19 -6.59 17.58
C HIS A 225 -25.48 -6.79 18.92
N ARG A 226 -25.13 -8.04 19.24
CA ARG A 226 -24.35 -8.38 20.44
C ARG A 226 -22.93 -7.80 20.37
N VAL A 227 -22.25 -7.92 19.22
CA VAL A 227 -20.94 -7.32 18.97
C VAL A 227 -20.99 -5.78 19.04
N ALA A 228 -22.02 -5.15 18.50
CA ALA A 228 -22.21 -3.70 18.58
C ALA A 228 -22.31 -3.23 20.05
N ILE A 229 -23.11 -3.91 20.87
CA ILE A 229 -23.26 -3.60 22.30
C ILE A 229 -21.93 -3.80 23.04
N LEU A 230 -21.27 -4.95 22.90
CA LEU A 230 -20.00 -5.26 23.58
C LEU A 230 -18.88 -4.26 23.21
N SER A 231 -18.86 -3.77 21.97
CA SER A 231 -17.86 -2.79 21.52
C SER A 231 -17.95 -1.43 22.23
N GLY A 232 -19.14 -1.04 22.69
CA GLY A 232 -19.40 0.31 23.20
C GLY A 232 -19.34 1.44 22.15
N ILE A 233 -19.26 1.13 20.85
CA ILE A 233 -19.29 2.15 19.78
C ILE A 233 -20.74 2.38 19.32
N GLU A 234 -21.22 3.62 19.47
CA GLU A 234 -22.46 4.08 18.84
C GLU A 234 -22.15 4.94 17.60
N PRO A 235 -22.44 4.48 16.37
CA PRO A 235 -22.17 5.23 15.15
C PRO A 235 -23.10 6.44 15.00
N GLN A 236 -22.55 7.57 14.56
CA GLN A 236 -23.28 8.83 14.38
C GLN A 236 -23.58 9.08 12.90
N TRP A 237 -24.84 9.33 12.58
CA TRP A 237 -25.31 9.35 11.19
C TRP A 237 -25.69 10.76 10.74
N TYR A 238 -24.90 11.31 9.82
CA TYR A 238 -25.09 12.66 9.29
C TYR A 238 -25.72 12.64 7.90
N HIS A 239 -26.71 13.50 7.66
CA HIS A 239 -27.25 13.68 6.31
C HIS A 239 -26.13 14.18 5.40
N CYS A 240 -26.01 13.65 4.18
CA CYS A 240 -25.05 14.16 3.21
C CYS A 240 -25.64 14.27 1.79
N CYS A 241 -24.93 14.97 0.91
CA CYS A 241 -25.33 15.12 -0.49
C CYS A 241 -25.34 13.77 -1.21
N LEU A 242 -26.35 13.50 -2.06
CA LEU A 242 -26.41 12.30 -2.91
C LEU A 242 -25.10 12.06 -3.70
N ASN A 243 -24.54 13.15 -4.25
CA ASN A 243 -23.29 13.17 -5.01
C ASN A 243 -22.04 13.37 -4.13
N SER A 244 -22.14 13.13 -2.82
CA SER A 244 -21.09 13.25 -1.79
C SER A 244 -20.31 14.57 -1.79
N CYS A 245 -20.88 15.65 -2.32
CA CYS A 245 -20.20 16.93 -2.42
C CYS A 245 -19.90 17.57 -1.05
N MET A 246 -20.74 17.29 -0.04
CA MET A 246 -20.74 17.89 1.30
C MET A 246 -21.63 17.07 2.25
N ALA A 247 -21.32 17.11 3.55
CA ALA A 247 -22.25 16.77 4.62
C ALA A 247 -23.12 17.98 5.01
N TYR A 248 -24.27 17.74 5.65
CA TYR A 248 -25.14 18.77 6.22
C TYR A 248 -24.84 18.94 7.71
N THR A 249 -23.66 19.49 7.99
CA THR A 249 -23.02 19.64 9.31
C THR A 249 -22.50 21.07 9.46
N GLY A 250 -22.29 21.53 10.70
CA GLY A 250 -21.75 22.87 10.98
C GLY A 250 -22.56 23.97 10.27
N GLU A 251 -21.88 24.83 9.49
CA GLU A 251 -22.53 25.90 8.72
C GLU A 251 -23.58 25.43 7.68
N TYR A 252 -23.64 24.13 7.36
CA TYR A 252 -24.58 23.56 6.41
C TYR A 252 -25.76 22.80 7.03
N GLU A 253 -25.82 22.69 8.35
CA GLU A 253 -26.85 21.90 9.05
C GLU A 253 -28.28 22.37 8.70
N GLY A 254 -28.48 23.68 8.53
CA GLY A 254 -29.76 24.28 8.14
C GLY A 254 -30.10 24.22 6.64
N LEU A 255 -29.25 23.63 5.78
CA LEU A 255 -29.50 23.59 4.33
C LEU A 255 -30.40 22.41 3.92
N GLU A 256 -31.38 22.70 3.06
CA GLU A 256 -32.26 21.70 2.44
C GLU A 256 -31.73 21.17 1.09
N ARG A 257 -30.76 21.86 0.49
CA ARG A 257 -30.19 21.53 -0.83
C ARG A 257 -28.68 21.71 -0.82
N CYS A 258 -27.97 20.88 -1.57
CA CYS A 258 -26.51 20.93 -1.64
C CYS A 258 -26.03 22.25 -2.25
N ARG A 259 -25.12 22.98 -1.58
CA ARG A 259 -24.59 24.25 -2.09
C ARG A 259 -23.92 24.13 -3.47
N PHE A 260 -23.33 22.97 -3.76
CA PHE A 260 -22.55 22.71 -4.98
C PHE A 260 -23.34 22.17 -6.16
N CYS A 261 -24.11 21.08 -5.98
CA CYS A 261 -24.85 20.43 -7.08
C CYS A 261 -26.37 20.65 -7.05
N LYS A 262 -26.87 21.39 -6.04
CA LYS A 262 -28.29 21.75 -5.87
C LYS A 262 -29.28 20.59 -5.70
N GLU A 263 -28.80 19.33 -5.65
CA GLU A 263 -29.61 18.17 -5.25
C GLU A 263 -30.28 18.40 -3.87
N PRO A 264 -31.56 18.01 -3.69
CA PRO A 264 -32.23 18.08 -2.39
C PRO A 264 -31.64 17.08 -1.39
N ARG A 265 -31.63 17.47 -0.11
CA ARG A 265 -31.21 16.66 1.04
C ARG A 265 -32.16 15.49 1.31
N LEU A 266 -33.45 15.74 1.18
CA LEU A 266 -34.53 14.80 1.53
C LEU A 266 -35.23 14.26 0.28
N ASN A 267 -35.85 13.09 0.39
CA ASN A 267 -36.72 12.50 -0.62
C ASN A 267 -38.18 12.98 -0.43
N ALA A 268 -39.09 12.52 -1.29
CA ALA A 268 -40.51 12.89 -1.22
C ALA A 268 -41.23 12.42 0.06
N ALA A 269 -40.65 11.47 0.81
CA ALA A 269 -41.16 10.99 2.09
C ALA A 269 -40.49 11.70 3.30
N GLY A 270 -39.73 12.77 3.07
CA GLY A 270 -39.02 13.52 4.12
C GLY A 270 -37.78 12.82 4.70
N LYS A 271 -37.44 11.60 4.25
CA LYS A 271 -36.21 10.89 4.68
C LYS A 271 -34.98 11.44 3.95
N PRO A 272 -33.78 11.44 4.58
CA PRO A 272 -32.52 11.76 3.90
C PRO A 272 -32.29 10.88 2.67
N ARG A 273 -31.74 11.47 1.60
CA ARG A 273 -31.37 10.72 0.38
C ARG A 273 -30.03 10.01 0.46
N ARG A 274 -29.19 10.40 1.41
CA ARG A 274 -27.89 9.78 1.70
C ARG A 274 -27.45 10.15 3.11
N MET A 275 -26.82 9.19 3.78
CA MET A 275 -26.21 9.37 5.10
C MET A 275 -24.70 9.10 5.02
N PHE A 276 -23.96 9.70 5.94
CA PHE A 276 -22.55 9.43 6.22
C PHE A 276 -22.46 8.85 7.63
N CYS A 277 -21.79 7.70 7.77
CA CYS A 277 -21.52 7.07 9.06
C CYS A 277 -20.21 7.62 9.62
N TYR A 278 -20.30 8.32 10.74
CA TYR A 278 -19.17 8.75 11.54
C TYR A 278 -18.98 7.79 12.72
N LEU A 279 -17.76 7.33 12.95
CA LEU A 279 -17.40 6.47 14.06
C LEU A 279 -16.70 7.31 15.14
N PRO A 280 -17.31 7.53 16.32
CA PRO A 280 -16.73 8.39 17.35
C PRO A 280 -15.35 7.92 17.80
N LEU A 281 -14.42 8.87 17.91
CA LEU A 281 -13.03 8.66 18.33
C LEU A 281 -12.93 8.49 19.85
N ILE A 282 -13.65 9.31 20.62
CA ILE A 282 -13.57 9.34 22.10
C ILE A 282 -13.81 7.97 22.74
N PRO A 283 -14.94 7.27 22.53
CA PRO A 283 -15.18 5.99 23.21
C PRO A 283 -14.13 4.92 22.86
N ARG A 284 -13.53 5.00 21.66
CA ARG A 284 -12.46 4.10 21.23
C ARG A 284 -11.15 4.35 21.97
N LEU A 285 -10.76 5.62 22.09
CA LEU A 285 -9.61 6.01 22.92
C LEU A 285 -9.83 5.67 24.40
N GLN A 286 -11.06 5.76 24.91
CA GLN A 286 -11.41 5.34 26.27
C GLN A 286 -11.34 3.81 26.43
N GLY A 287 -11.73 3.04 25.41
CA GLY A 287 -11.61 1.58 25.39
C GLY A 287 -10.18 1.09 25.60
N PHE A 288 -9.18 1.79 25.06
CA PHE A 288 -7.77 1.49 25.30
C PHE A 288 -7.39 1.50 26.79
N PHE A 289 -8.01 2.36 27.61
CA PHE A 289 -7.76 2.43 29.06
C PHE A 289 -8.46 1.35 29.90
N MET A 290 -9.15 0.41 29.23
CA MET A 290 -9.65 -0.83 29.83
C MET A 290 -8.66 -2.00 29.67
N ASN A 291 -7.62 -1.86 28.84
CA ASN A 291 -6.64 -2.92 28.57
C ASN A 291 -5.24 -2.57 29.12
N PRO A 292 -4.69 -3.33 30.09
CA PRO A 292 -3.36 -3.07 30.65
C PRO A 292 -2.20 -3.06 29.65
N LYS A 293 -2.24 -3.91 28.62
CA LYS A 293 -1.21 -4.00 27.57
C LYS A 293 -1.26 -2.77 26.67
N LYS A 294 -2.45 -2.39 26.20
CA LYS A 294 -2.63 -1.18 25.36
C LYS A 294 -2.30 0.11 26.13
N ILE A 295 -2.58 0.18 27.43
CA ILE A 295 -2.11 1.30 28.29
C ILE A 295 -0.58 1.41 28.28
N GLU A 296 0.15 0.30 28.42
CA GLU A 296 1.61 0.35 28.41
C GLU A 296 2.17 0.71 27.03
N GLU A 297 1.57 0.20 25.94
CA GLU A 297 1.91 0.61 24.57
C GLU A 297 1.72 2.13 24.36
N LEU A 298 0.58 2.69 24.79
CA LEU A 298 0.28 4.14 24.68
C LEU A 298 1.23 5.04 25.51
N ARG A 299 1.98 4.49 26.46
CA ARG A 299 3.00 5.23 27.21
C ARG A 299 4.30 5.41 26.42
N TYR A 300 4.43 4.86 25.22
CA TYR A 300 5.62 5.05 24.36
C TYR A 300 6.02 6.53 24.24
N ARG A 301 5.06 7.45 23.99
CA ARG A 301 5.32 8.90 23.96
C ARG A 301 5.94 9.43 25.26
N HIS A 302 5.38 9.05 26.41
CA HIS A 302 5.84 9.55 27.72
C HIS A 302 7.20 8.95 28.10
N ASN A 303 7.43 7.69 27.72
CA ASN A 303 8.65 6.95 27.95
C ASN A 303 9.72 7.20 26.84
N TYR A 304 9.44 8.05 25.85
CA TYR A 304 10.36 8.32 24.74
C TYR A 304 11.58 9.13 25.20
N HIS A 305 12.78 8.67 24.83
CA HIS A 305 14.05 9.31 25.18
C HIS A 305 14.75 9.83 23.92
N SER A 306 14.61 11.13 23.65
CA SER A 306 15.32 11.83 22.58
C SER A 306 16.84 11.72 22.73
N VAL A 307 17.54 11.38 21.65
CA VAL A 307 19.01 11.47 21.56
C VAL A 307 19.38 12.88 21.06
N PRO A 308 20.18 13.68 21.80
CA PRO A 308 20.54 15.02 21.38
C PRO A 308 21.25 15.06 20.01
N GLY A 309 20.86 16.02 19.17
CA GLY A 309 21.42 16.19 17.82
C GLY A 309 20.81 15.27 16.74
N THR A 310 19.87 14.38 17.10
CA THR A 310 19.19 13.50 16.14
C THR A 310 17.68 13.74 16.09
N ILE A 311 17.07 13.24 15.01
CA ILE A 311 15.63 13.13 14.82
C ILE A 311 15.33 11.68 14.45
N SER A 312 14.67 10.92 15.34
CA SER A 312 14.40 9.48 15.14
C SER A 312 12.91 9.11 15.19
N ASP A 313 12.05 9.98 15.70
CA ASP A 313 10.58 9.80 15.76
C ASP A 313 9.90 11.19 15.72
N VAL A 314 8.57 11.26 15.62
CA VAL A 314 7.81 12.53 15.70
C VAL A 314 8.09 13.28 17.00
N PHE A 315 8.42 12.59 18.08
CA PHE A 315 8.73 13.25 19.37
C PHE A 315 10.07 13.99 19.38
N ASP A 316 10.90 13.82 18.34
CA ASP A 316 12.10 14.63 18.12
C ASP A 316 11.88 15.88 17.26
N CYS A 317 10.73 16.04 16.60
CA CYS A 317 10.52 17.15 15.69
C CYS A 317 10.39 18.52 16.38
N GLU A 318 10.60 19.60 15.62
CA GLU A 318 10.44 20.98 16.11
C GLU A 318 9.02 21.21 16.65
N HIS A 319 7.98 20.79 15.92
CA HIS A 319 6.58 21.07 16.24
C HIS A 319 6.16 20.50 17.59
N TYR A 320 6.39 19.20 17.83
CA TYR A 320 6.06 18.55 19.10
C TYR A 320 6.83 19.18 20.27
N LYS A 321 8.12 19.51 20.07
CA LYS A 321 8.95 20.17 21.08
C LYS A 321 8.44 21.58 21.40
N GLN A 322 7.98 22.33 20.40
CA GLN A 322 7.34 23.65 20.59
C GLN A 322 6.01 23.53 21.35
N LEU A 323 5.10 22.66 20.92
CA LEU A 323 3.78 22.47 21.55
C LEU A 323 3.89 22.17 23.05
N ARG A 324 4.84 21.31 23.47
CA ARG A 324 5.08 21.00 24.90
C ARG A 324 5.36 22.22 25.78
N THR A 325 5.86 23.31 25.19
CA THR A 325 6.10 24.57 25.90
C THR A 325 4.88 25.51 25.88
N GLN A 326 3.93 25.30 24.99
CA GLN A 326 2.75 26.15 24.79
C GLN A 326 1.56 25.67 25.61
N LYS A 327 0.65 26.59 25.93
CA LYS A 327 -0.66 26.24 26.49
C LYS A 327 -1.57 25.68 25.40
N VAL A 328 -2.51 24.82 25.78
CA VAL A 328 -3.55 24.35 24.85
C VAL A 328 -4.43 25.52 24.41
N VAL A 329 -4.62 25.67 23.10
CA VAL A 329 -5.51 26.67 22.50
C VAL A 329 -6.69 25.95 21.83
N ILE A 330 -7.91 26.40 22.11
CA ILE A 330 -9.15 25.93 21.45
C ILE A 330 -9.97 27.14 21.03
N ASP A 331 -10.39 27.20 19.76
CA ASP A 331 -11.16 28.31 19.17
C ASP A 331 -10.55 29.70 19.49
N GLY A 332 -9.21 29.78 19.46
CA GLY A 332 -8.43 30.99 19.77
C GLY A 332 -8.28 31.33 21.26
N ARG A 333 -8.72 30.45 22.18
CA ARG A 333 -8.67 30.67 23.64
C ARG A 333 -7.67 29.73 24.31
N GLU A 334 -6.76 30.29 25.12
CA GLU A 334 -5.86 29.49 25.96
C GLU A 334 -6.58 28.78 27.11
N LEU A 335 -6.18 27.55 27.39
CA LEU A 335 -6.51 26.80 28.60
C LEU A 335 -5.38 26.89 29.64
N ASN A 336 -5.62 26.31 30.83
CA ASN A 336 -4.70 26.39 31.96
C ASN A 336 -3.60 25.29 31.98
N HIS A 337 -3.63 24.34 31.04
CA HIS A 337 -2.62 23.29 30.87
C HIS A 337 -1.85 23.44 29.54
N ARG A 338 -0.74 22.68 29.42
CA ARG A 338 0.10 22.65 28.22
C ARG A 338 -0.18 21.41 27.37
N TYR A 339 0.11 21.47 26.08
CA TYR A 339 0.05 20.28 25.22
C TYR A 339 0.99 19.19 25.74
N PHE A 340 0.53 17.93 25.72
CA PHE A 340 1.33 16.75 26.11
C PHE A 340 1.93 16.83 27.52
N SER A 341 1.19 17.43 28.46
CA SER A 341 1.64 17.62 29.85
C SER A 341 1.21 16.50 30.79
N GLY A 342 0.15 15.74 30.48
CA GLY A 342 -0.16 14.50 31.17
C GLY A 342 0.68 13.31 30.68
N GLU A 343 0.72 12.24 31.48
CA GLU A 343 1.41 11.00 31.11
C GLU A 343 0.66 10.22 30.02
N PHE A 344 -0.68 10.30 30.02
CA PHE A 344 -1.56 9.58 29.10
C PHE A 344 -2.04 10.41 27.89
N ASP A 345 -1.57 11.66 27.72
CA ASP A 345 -1.94 12.48 26.55
C ASP A 345 -1.58 11.75 25.24
N ILE A 346 -2.52 11.71 24.29
CA ILE A 346 -2.35 10.97 23.03
C ILE A 346 -1.93 11.92 21.91
N ALA A 347 -0.85 11.57 21.19
CA ALA A 347 -0.46 12.22 19.95
C ALA A 347 -1.12 11.52 18.75
N LEU A 348 -1.82 12.29 17.93
CA LEU A 348 -2.57 11.80 16.77
C LEU A 348 -1.98 12.32 15.45
N GLY A 349 -2.14 11.54 14.38
CA GLY A 349 -1.95 11.98 13.01
C GLY A 349 -3.24 11.75 12.20
N PHE A 350 -3.66 12.73 11.41
CA PHE A 350 -4.82 12.59 10.52
C PHE A 350 -4.38 12.25 9.11
N CYS A 351 -5.02 11.28 8.46
CA CYS A 351 -4.75 10.93 7.07
C CYS A 351 -6.05 10.76 6.26
N THR A 352 -6.06 11.26 5.02
CA THR A 352 -7.14 11.00 4.06
C THR A 352 -6.60 10.94 2.63
N ASP A 353 -7.11 10.01 1.84
CA ASP A 353 -6.85 9.88 0.41
C ASP A 353 -8.10 9.31 -0.29
N SER A 354 -8.26 9.52 -1.59
CA SER A 354 -9.46 9.15 -2.36
C SER A 354 -9.16 8.11 -3.45
N TYR A 355 -9.65 6.89 -3.26
CA TYR A 355 -9.43 5.80 -4.21
C TYR A 355 -10.67 5.47 -5.06
N LEU A 356 -10.45 4.92 -6.26
CA LEU A 356 -11.51 4.38 -7.12
C LEU A 356 -11.93 2.97 -6.66
N LEU A 357 -13.24 2.73 -6.55
CA LEU A 357 -13.80 1.47 -6.04
C LEU A 357 -13.78 0.32 -7.03
N PHE A 358 -13.81 0.62 -8.33
CA PHE A 358 -13.86 -0.36 -9.40
C PHE A 358 -12.78 -0.05 -10.44
N GLU A 359 -12.20 -1.08 -11.06
CA GLU A 359 -11.11 -0.98 -12.04
C GLU A 359 -11.49 -0.31 -13.39
N ARG A 360 -12.69 0.29 -13.48
CA ARG A 360 -13.09 1.08 -14.65
C ARG A 360 -12.30 2.39 -14.73
N ARG A 361 -12.09 2.87 -15.96
CA ARG A 361 -11.29 4.06 -16.28
C ARG A 361 -11.71 5.30 -15.45
N ARG A 362 -10.77 6.24 -15.33
CA ARG A 362 -10.85 7.56 -14.64
C ARG A 362 -12.27 8.18 -14.63
N LYS A 363 -12.63 8.83 -13.52
CA LYS A 363 -13.96 9.39 -13.20
C LYS A 363 -15.01 8.36 -12.73
N GLY A 364 -14.59 7.16 -12.34
CA GLY A 364 -15.44 6.16 -11.68
C GLY A 364 -15.80 6.52 -10.22
N PRO A 365 -16.67 5.72 -9.57
CA PRO A 365 -17.10 5.97 -8.19
C PRO A 365 -15.94 5.76 -7.20
N SER A 366 -15.89 6.58 -6.15
CA SER A 366 -14.74 6.69 -5.24
C SER A 366 -15.12 6.58 -3.77
N ALA A 367 -14.14 6.26 -2.94
CA ALA A 367 -14.24 6.32 -1.49
C ALA A 367 -13.04 7.04 -0.88
N THR A 368 -13.30 7.83 0.16
CA THR A 368 -12.31 8.65 0.86
C THR A 368 -12.39 8.34 2.37
N PRO A 369 -11.59 7.41 2.92
CA PRO A 369 -11.53 7.15 4.35
C PRO A 369 -10.95 8.33 5.14
N ILE A 370 -11.41 8.46 6.39
CA ILE A 370 -10.92 9.41 7.38
C ILE A 370 -10.15 8.57 8.41
N LEU A 371 -8.83 8.53 8.35
CA LEU A 371 -8.00 7.73 9.26
C LEU A 371 -7.32 8.61 10.31
N VAL A 372 -7.18 8.05 11.52
CA VAL A 372 -6.39 8.60 12.62
C VAL A 372 -5.33 7.57 13.03
N ASP A 373 -4.06 7.97 12.88
CA ASP A 373 -2.88 7.26 13.39
C ASP A 373 -2.59 7.69 14.84
N LEU A 374 -2.02 6.79 15.62
CA LEU A 374 -1.74 6.90 17.04
C LEU A 374 -0.23 6.94 17.27
N TYR A 375 0.40 8.11 17.12
CA TYR A 375 1.84 8.28 17.38
C TYR A 375 2.26 7.91 18.80
N SER A 376 1.33 7.95 19.77
CA SER A 376 1.58 7.44 21.12
C SER A 376 1.81 5.93 21.21
N LEU A 377 1.57 5.15 20.15
CA LEU A 377 1.96 3.74 20.06
C LEU A 377 3.40 3.57 19.52
N PRO A 378 4.08 2.45 19.82
CA PRO A 378 5.39 2.12 19.26
C PRO A 378 5.39 2.10 17.71
N PRO A 379 6.50 2.50 17.05
CA PRO A 379 6.64 2.49 15.59
C PRO A 379 6.28 1.16 14.94
N GLU A 380 6.56 0.05 15.64
CA GLU A 380 6.40 -1.32 15.18
C GLU A 380 4.93 -1.75 15.06
N ILE A 381 3.98 -1.00 15.63
CA ILE A 381 2.55 -1.33 15.58
C ILE A 381 1.64 -0.20 15.10
N ARG A 382 2.02 1.08 15.23
CA ARG A 382 1.11 2.22 14.98
C ARG A 382 0.47 2.24 13.56
N THR A 383 1.14 1.64 12.57
CA THR A 383 0.63 1.53 11.19
C THR A 383 0.00 0.16 10.83
N HIS A 384 -0.23 -0.74 11.79
CA HIS A 384 -0.99 -1.97 11.57
C HIS A 384 -2.47 -1.68 11.32
N LEU A 385 -3.15 -2.54 10.56
CA LEU A 385 -4.56 -2.32 10.21
C LEU A 385 -5.49 -2.22 11.43
N LEU A 386 -5.15 -2.93 12.52
CA LEU A 386 -5.91 -2.95 13.79
C LEU A 386 -5.68 -1.71 14.67
N ASP A 387 -4.53 -1.04 14.54
CA ASP A 387 -4.18 0.14 15.36
C ASP A 387 -4.54 1.47 14.66
N LEU A 388 -5.00 1.43 13.40
CA LEU A 388 -5.48 2.59 12.64
C LEU A 388 -6.97 2.85 12.87
N LEU A 389 -7.30 3.98 13.50
CA LEU A 389 -8.68 4.35 13.81
C LEU A 389 -9.36 5.05 12.63
N CYS A 390 -10.15 4.32 11.85
CA CYS A 390 -11.03 4.91 10.84
C CYS A 390 -12.24 5.58 11.49
N CYS A 391 -12.45 6.87 11.24
CA CYS A 391 -13.61 7.63 11.73
C CYS A 391 -14.79 7.67 10.74
N GLY A 392 -14.65 7.06 9.56
CA GLY A 392 -15.71 6.94 8.56
C GLY A 392 -15.19 6.97 7.13
N VAL A 393 -16.05 6.63 6.16
CA VAL A 393 -15.70 6.63 4.73
C VAL A 393 -16.65 7.53 3.95
N ILE A 394 -16.09 8.57 3.33
CA ILE A 394 -16.83 9.44 2.41
C ILE A 394 -16.88 8.75 1.04
N ALA A 395 -17.81 7.80 0.90
CA ALA A 395 -18.04 7.13 -0.37
C ALA A 395 -18.98 7.96 -1.27
N GLY A 396 -18.83 7.91 -2.59
CA GLY A 396 -19.65 8.69 -3.53
C GLY A 396 -19.39 8.46 -5.02
N PRO A 397 -20.32 8.85 -5.91
CA PRO A 397 -20.07 8.83 -7.36
C PRO A 397 -18.93 9.76 -7.78
N LYS A 398 -18.58 10.73 -6.91
CA LYS A 398 -17.41 11.60 -6.98
C LYS A 398 -16.91 11.82 -5.54
N GLY A 399 -15.62 12.07 -5.35
CA GLY A 399 -15.06 12.46 -4.06
C GLY A 399 -15.57 13.84 -3.59
N PRO A 400 -15.39 14.18 -2.29
CA PRO A 400 -15.95 15.40 -1.73
C PRO A 400 -15.42 16.67 -2.39
N LYS A 401 -16.32 17.65 -2.55
CA LYS A 401 -15.99 19.04 -2.95
C LYS A 401 -15.64 19.89 -1.73
N ASP A 402 -16.27 19.60 -0.59
CA ASP A 402 -16.00 20.18 0.71
C ASP A 402 -15.73 19.06 1.72
N ALA A 403 -14.45 18.73 1.90
CA ALA A 403 -14.02 17.71 2.84
C ALA A 403 -14.20 18.15 4.30
N HIS A 404 -14.05 19.45 4.58
CA HIS A 404 -14.23 20.05 5.91
C HIS A 404 -15.60 19.70 6.51
N SER A 405 -16.69 19.77 5.72
CA SER A 405 -18.02 19.39 6.19
C SER A 405 -18.10 17.96 6.76
N TYR A 406 -17.39 17.00 6.17
CA TYR A 406 -17.35 15.62 6.69
C TYR A 406 -16.45 15.46 7.92
N LEU A 407 -15.54 16.42 8.16
CA LEU A 407 -14.58 16.41 9.27
C LEU A 407 -15.07 17.19 10.51
N VAL A 408 -16.19 17.92 10.44
CA VAL A 408 -16.78 18.65 11.58
C VAL A 408 -16.96 17.76 12.83
N PRO A 409 -17.51 16.52 12.75
CA PRO A 409 -17.66 15.66 13.94
C PRO A 409 -16.31 15.29 14.59
N LEU A 410 -15.26 15.15 13.79
CA LEU A 410 -13.90 14.88 14.26
C LEU A 410 -13.27 16.12 14.91
N ASP A 411 -13.40 17.30 14.30
CA ASP A 411 -12.92 18.57 14.89
C ASP A 411 -13.62 18.84 16.26
N ASP A 412 -14.89 18.49 16.37
CA ASP A 412 -15.67 18.59 17.63
C ASP A 412 -15.26 17.54 18.69
N GLU A 413 -14.77 16.36 18.30
CA GLU A 413 -14.16 15.41 19.23
C GLU A 413 -12.74 15.81 19.63
N LEU A 414 -11.92 16.30 18.70
CA LEU A 414 -10.59 16.81 19.00
C LEU A 414 -10.65 18.00 19.96
N ALA A 415 -11.62 18.92 19.80
CA ALA A 415 -11.85 20.00 20.74
C ALA A 415 -12.25 19.50 22.14
N ARG A 416 -13.11 18.47 22.23
CA ARG A 416 -13.47 17.84 23.51
C ARG A 416 -12.28 17.15 24.17
N LEU A 417 -11.49 16.41 23.40
CA LEU A 417 -10.26 15.77 23.86
C LEU A 417 -9.22 16.81 24.32
N ALA A 418 -9.07 17.93 23.62
CA ALA A 418 -8.14 19.00 24.03
C ALA A 418 -8.58 19.71 25.33
N HIS A 419 -9.88 19.79 25.62
CA HIS A 419 -10.37 20.20 26.94
C HIS A 419 -10.07 19.15 28.02
N GLY A 420 -10.32 17.87 27.70
CA GLY A 420 -10.15 16.72 28.60
C GLY A 420 -11.45 15.95 28.74
N VAL A 421 -11.40 14.63 28.56
CA VAL A 421 -12.56 13.74 28.71
C VAL A 421 -12.36 12.80 29.91
N PRO A 422 -13.23 12.83 30.93
CA PRO A 422 -13.13 11.94 32.09
C PRO A 422 -13.12 10.47 31.67
N THR A 423 -12.02 9.77 31.96
CA THR A 423 -11.73 8.41 31.50
C THR A 423 -11.21 7.57 32.65
N PHE A 424 -11.71 6.33 32.77
CA PHE A 424 -11.24 5.39 33.79
C PHE A 424 -10.02 4.61 33.28
N ASN A 425 -8.97 4.54 34.08
CA ASN A 425 -7.78 3.74 33.81
C ASN A 425 -7.81 2.47 34.67
N CYS A 426 -7.88 1.30 34.04
CA CYS A 426 -8.04 0.02 34.74
C CYS A 426 -6.81 -0.38 35.57
N VAL A 427 -5.61 0.06 35.20
CA VAL A 427 -4.34 -0.21 35.89
C VAL A 427 -4.21 0.63 37.15
N THR A 428 -4.44 1.93 37.07
CA THR A 428 -4.35 2.84 38.22
C THR A 428 -5.61 2.87 39.08
N ARG A 429 -6.73 2.33 38.55
CA ARG A 429 -8.09 2.34 39.12
C ARG A 429 -8.60 3.73 39.49
N LYS A 430 -8.28 4.71 38.63
CA LYS A 430 -8.65 6.12 38.81
C LYS A 430 -9.29 6.68 37.55
N VAL A 431 -10.14 7.69 37.74
CA VAL A 431 -10.58 8.57 36.66
C VAL A 431 -9.53 9.67 36.48
N PHE A 432 -9.19 9.97 35.24
CA PHE A 432 -8.32 11.07 34.82
C PHE A 432 -8.94 11.78 33.61
N ASP A 433 -8.51 13.01 33.33
CA ASP A 433 -8.90 13.69 32.09
C ASP A 433 -8.02 13.20 30.95
N LEU A 434 -8.61 12.51 29.98
CA LEU A 434 -7.92 12.07 28.77
C LEU A 434 -7.82 13.22 27.78
N HIS A 435 -6.58 13.58 27.42
CA HIS A 435 -6.29 14.54 26.37
C HIS A 435 -5.74 13.88 25.12
N ALA A 436 -6.08 14.40 23.95
CA ALA A 436 -5.47 14.01 22.68
C ALA A 436 -5.35 15.22 21.74
N TYR A 437 -4.29 15.24 20.93
CA TYR A 437 -3.96 16.37 20.06
C TYR A 437 -3.43 15.89 18.71
N ASN A 438 -3.99 16.43 17.62
CA ASN A 438 -3.51 16.12 16.27
C ASN A 438 -2.28 16.96 15.92
N LEU A 439 -1.20 16.30 15.51
CA LEU A 439 0.07 16.95 15.14
C LEU A 439 0.12 17.33 13.66
N PHE A 440 -0.33 16.41 12.79
CA PHE A 440 -0.10 16.48 11.33
C PHE A 440 -1.34 16.06 10.53
N GLY A 441 -1.44 16.57 9.30
CA GLY A 441 -2.38 16.14 8.27
C GLY A 441 -1.64 15.55 7.07
N MET A 442 -1.93 14.29 6.74
CA MET A 442 -1.26 13.48 5.73
C MET A 442 -2.21 13.13 4.58
N GLY A 443 -1.66 12.99 3.37
CA GLY A 443 -2.41 12.67 2.16
C GLY A 443 -1.68 13.13 0.89
N ASP A 444 -2.25 12.79 -0.26
CA ASP A 444 -1.78 13.26 -1.56
C ASP A 444 -1.94 14.80 -1.70
N ILE A 445 -1.43 15.36 -2.79
CA ILE A 445 -1.51 16.80 -3.05
C ILE A 445 -2.99 17.26 -3.08
N ILE A 446 -3.90 16.50 -3.69
CA ILE A 446 -5.31 16.87 -3.87
C ILE A 446 -6.11 16.74 -2.55
N ALA A 447 -5.81 15.75 -1.70
CA ALA A 447 -6.38 15.61 -0.38
C ALA A 447 -5.98 16.79 0.50
N ILE A 448 -4.68 17.10 0.56
CA ILE A 448 -4.19 18.25 1.34
C ILE A 448 -4.71 19.58 0.80
N GLU A 449 -4.84 19.76 -0.52
CA GLU A 449 -5.49 20.95 -1.12
C GLU A 449 -6.92 21.18 -0.58
N LYS A 450 -7.68 20.10 -0.37
CA LYS A 450 -9.05 20.14 0.17
C LYS A 450 -9.08 20.37 1.67
N ILE A 451 -8.17 19.75 2.43
CA ILE A 451 -8.06 19.91 3.89
C ILE A 451 -7.60 21.33 4.25
N LEU A 452 -6.54 21.82 3.62
CA LEU A 452 -6.02 23.17 3.80
C LEU A 452 -6.91 24.27 3.18
N ASN A 453 -7.89 23.88 2.36
CA ASN A 453 -8.73 24.80 1.61
C ASN A 453 -7.90 25.78 0.75
N ILE A 454 -6.88 25.27 0.05
CA ILE A 454 -6.00 26.02 -0.86
C ILE A 454 -6.34 25.76 -2.33
N LYS A 455 -5.97 26.68 -3.21
CA LYS A 455 -6.11 26.56 -4.67
C LYS A 455 -5.25 25.39 -5.16
N GLY A 456 -5.67 24.79 -6.28
CA GLY A 456 -5.05 23.57 -6.77
C GLY A 456 -3.62 23.73 -7.28
N HIS A 457 -2.93 22.60 -7.43
CA HIS A 457 -1.54 22.46 -7.90
C HIS A 457 -1.23 23.12 -9.25
N SER A 458 -2.24 23.40 -10.07
CA SER A 458 -2.12 24.10 -11.36
C SER A 458 -2.30 25.62 -11.26
N SER A 459 -2.41 26.18 -10.05
CA SER A 459 -2.70 27.60 -9.82
C SER A 459 -1.45 28.48 -9.64
N LEU A 460 -1.63 29.80 -9.75
CA LEU A 460 -0.57 30.81 -9.64
C LEU A 460 0.26 30.70 -8.34
N SER A 461 -0.34 30.25 -7.23
CA SER A 461 0.33 30.14 -5.92
C SER A 461 0.06 28.74 -5.35
N ALA A 462 0.45 27.73 -6.11
CA ALA A 462 0.14 26.32 -5.88
C ALA A 462 0.86 25.67 -4.69
N CYS A 463 2.01 26.21 -4.25
CA CYS A 463 2.74 25.63 -3.12
C CYS A 463 2.02 25.89 -1.78
N ARG A 464 1.89 24.82 -0.98
CA ARG A 464 1.35 24.87 0.38
C ARG A 464 2.38 25.31 1.43
N SER A 465 3.67 25.14 1.14
CA SER A 465 4.78 25.40 2.07
C SER A 465 5.43 26.78 1.86
N CYS A 466 5.36 27.36 0.66
CA CYS A 466 5.92 28.67 0.33
C CYS A 466 4.99 29.52 -0.55
N GLU A 467 5.33 30.80 -0.71
CA GLU A 467 4.56 31.78 -1.48
C GLU A 467 5.03 31.99 -2.92
N MET A 468 6.04 31.24 -3.37
CA MET A 468 6.58 31.30 -4.73
C MET A 468 5.45 31.22 -5.78
N LYS A 469 5.51 32.14 -6.76
CA LYS A 469 4.46 32.26 -7.80
C LYS A 469 4.87 31.49 -9.05
N GLY A 470 3.96 30.67 -9.55
CA GLY A 470 4.16 29.89 -10.75
C GLY A 470 4.12 30.73 -12.03
N VAL A 471 4.67 30.17 -13.09
CA VAL A 471 4.72 30.72 -14.45
C VAL A 471 3.97 29.78 -15.39
N ARG A 472 3.27 30.33 -16.38
CA ARG A 472 2.54 29.58 -17.42
C ARG A 472 3.12 29.90 -18.79
N ASN A 473 3.03 28.98 -19.73
CA ASN A 473 3.33 29.21 -21.13
C ASN A 473 2.23 30.10 -21.75
N VAL A 474 2.47 31.41 -21.84
CA VAL A 474 1.51 32.37 -22.38
C VAL A 474 1.48 32.26 -23.90
N SER A 475 2.63 32.04 -24.53
CA SER A 475 2.79 31.90 -25.97
C SER A 475 2.02 30.70 -26.54
N GLY A 476 1.98 29.58 -25.82
CA GLY A 476 1.22 28.38 -26.15
C GLY A 476 -0.26 28.40 -25.72
N GLY A 477 -0.74 29.48 -25.07
CA GLY A 477 -2.12 29.58 -24.59
C GLY A 477 -2.45 28.72 -23.37
N GLU A 478 -1.46 28.18 -22.67
CA GLU A 478 -1.67 27.25 -21.56
C GLU A 478 -2.27 27.93 -20.32
N THR A 479 -3.18 27.23 -19.64
CA THR A 479 -3.82 27.72 -18.41
C THR A 479 -3.14 27.23 -17.13
N ILE A 480 -2.22 26.28 -17.21
CA ILE A 480 -1.55 25.65 -16.07
C ILE A 480 -0.33 26.48 -15.66
N TYR A 481 -0.17 26.69 -14.35
CA TYR A 481 1.03 27.28 -13.78
C TYR A 481 2.02 26.19 -13.32
N TYR A 482 3.28 26.41 -13.63
CA TYR A 482 4.45 25.59 -13.31
C TYR A 482 5.40 26.34 -12.39
N MET A 483 6.29 25.65 -11.67
CA MET A 483 7.05 26.21 -10.54
C MET A 483 8.58 26.12 -10.76
N PRO A 484 9.14 26.72 -11.81
CA PRO A 484 10.59 26.72 -12.03
C PRO A 484 11.32 27.71 -11.12
N LEU A 485 12.61 27.49 -10.84
CA LEU A 485 13.46 28.46 -10.16
C LEU A 485 13.65 29.73 -11.00
N ALA A 486 13.90 29.56 -12.30
CA ALA A 486 14.05 30.65 -13.27
C ALA A 486 13.13 30.45 -14.48
N ALA A 487 12.57 31.54 -15.03
CA ALA A 487 11.75 31.47 -16.22
C ALA A 487 12.07 32.62 -17.20
N PRO A 488 11.97 32.40 -18.52
CA PRO A 488 12.12 33.47 -19.48
C PRO A 488 11.04 34.56 -19.27
N ASN A 489 11.43 35.80 -19.52
CA ASN A 489 10.54 36.95 -19.68
C ASN A 489 9.95 36.97 -21.09
N ALA A 490 9.12 37.98 -21.40
CA ALA A 490 8.47 38.10 -22.71
C ALA A 490 9.45 38.34 -23.86
N ASP A 491 10.67 38.81 -23.56
CA ASP A 491 11.75 39.11 -24.50
C ASP A 491 12.74 37.92 -24.65
N GLY A 492 12.51 36.82 -23.92
CA GLY A 492 13.33 35.60 -23.95
C GLY A 492 14.54 35.59 -23.00
N GLU A 493 14.78 36.66 -22.23
CA GLU A 493 15.82 36.69 -21.19
C GLU A 493 15.31 36.04 -19.90
N LEU A 494 16.19 35.39 -19.13
CA LEU A 494 15.77 34.80 -17.85
C LEU A 494 15.44 35.88 -16.83
N ARG A 495 14.28 35.76 -16.19
CA ARG A 495 13.93 36.53 -14.99
C ARG A 495 14.90 36.20 -13.86
N GLU A 496 14.96 37.10 -12.88
CA GLU A 496 15.62 36.85 -11.60
C GLU A 496 15.18 35.50 -11.03
N SER A 497 16.17 34.64 -10.73
CA SER A 497 15.94 33.28 -10.22
C SER A 497 15.56 33.35 -8.75
N TRP A 498 14.60 32.51 -8.34
CA TRP A 498 14.44 32.19 -6.92
C TRP A 498 15.72 31.53 -6.40
N ASP A 499 16.19 31.95 -5.22
CA ASP A 499 17.22 31.19 -4.49
C ASP A 499 16.53 30.04 -3.74
N PRO A 500 16.84 28.77 -4.07
CA PRO A 500 16.27 27.63 -3.37
C PRO A 500 16.66 27.56 -1.87
N ARG A 501 17.66 28.33 -1.42
CA ARG A 501 18.09 28.42 -0.01
C ARG A 501 17.35 29.51 0.78
N ASP A 502 16.67 30.44 0.12
CA ASP A 502 15.91 31.54 0.73
C ASP A 502 14.51 31.67 0.07
N LEU A 503 13.79 30.54 0.00
CA LEU A 503 12.42 30.53 -0.49
C LEU A 503 11.49 31.25 0.50
N PRO A 504 10.46 31.98 0.02
CA PRO A 504 9.50 32.69 0.87
C PRO A 504 8.54 31.70 1.55
N LEU A 505 8.99 31.04 2.61
CA LEU A 505 8.23 30.04 3.36
C LEU A 505 7.01 30.67 4.02
N ARG A 506 5.88 29.95 4.00
CA ARG A 506 4.66 30.37 4.69
C ARG A 506 4.81 30.14 6.19
N THR A 507 4.17 31.01 6.97
CA THR A 507 4.04 30.87 8.42
C THR A 507 2.57 30.76 8.79
N ASP A 508 2.26 30.13 9.92
CA ASP A 508 0.89 30.04 10.46
C ASP A 508 0.24 31.43 10.60
N THR A 509 1.00 32.40 11.11
CA THR A 509 0.55 33.79 11.29
C THR A 509 0.20 34.45 9.95
N HIS A 510 1.04 34.31 8.93
CA HIS A 510 0.73 34.87 7.60
C HIS A 510 -0.45 34.15 6.95
N PHE A 511 -0.57 32.83 7.10
CA PHE A 511 -1.72 32.07 6.60
C PHE A 511 -3.02 32.61 7.21
N GLN A 512 -3.05 32.84 8.53
CA GLN A 512 -4.23 33.40 9.21
C GLN A 512 -4.54 34.83 8.74
N GLN A 513 -3.54 35.70 8.61
CA GLN A 513 -3.73 37.07 8.08
C GLN A 513 -4.41 37.08 6.71
N VAL A 514 -3.94 36.25 5.77
CA VAL A 514 -4.55 36.13 4.42
C VAL A 514 -5.99 35.62 4.50
N VAL A 515 -6.28 34.68 5.42
CA VAL A 515 -7.64 34.19 5.61
C VAL A 515 -8.56 35.30 6.14
N ASP A 516 -8.08 36.13 7.06
CA ASP A 516 -8.84 37.25 7.63
C ASP A 516 -9.11 38.31 6.55
N GLU A 517 -8.11 38.67 5.73
CA GLU A 517 -8.28 39.56 4.57
C GLU A 517 -9.32 39.03 3.55
N ILE A 518 -9.33 37.72 3.29
CA ILE A 518 -10.34 37.07 2.43
C ILE A 518 -11.73 37.08 3.09
N GLN A 519 -11.83 37.02 4.42
CA GLN A 519 -13.11 37.12 5.13
C GLN A 519 -13.66 38.55 5.10
N ASP A 520 -12.82 39.56 5.33
CA ASP A 520 -13.18 40.98 5.38
C ASP A 520 -13.46 41.61 4.01
N ALA A 521 -12.96 41.02 2.92
CA ALA A 521 -13.19 41.53 1.57
C ALA A 521 -14.68 41.66 1.21
N ILE A 522 -15.10 42.84 0.74
CA ILE A 522 -16.52 43.19 0.57
C ILE A 522 -17.17 42.46 -0.61
N THR A 523 -16.44 42.26 -1.72
CA THR A 523 -16.99 41.67 -2.95
C THR A 523 -16.45 40.26 -3.22
N LEU A 524 -17.27 39.42 -3.86
CA LEU A 524 -16.85 38.09 -4.31
C LEU A 524 -15.63 38.15 -5.26
N SER A 525 -15.57 39.18 -6.12
CA SER A 525 -14.43 39.41 -7.02
C SER A 525 -13.13 39.62 -6.24
N ASP A 526 -13.18 40.38 -5.15
CA ASP A 526 -11.96 40.70 -4.38
C ASP A 526 -11.52 39.51 -3.54
N LYS A 527 -12.46 38.73 -2.99
CA LYS A 527 -12.19 37.40 -2.40
C LYS A 527 -11.50 36.47 -3.40
N GLU A 528 -11.99 36.41 -4.65
CA GLU A 528 -11.40 35.56 -5.68
C GLU A 528 -10.00 36.03 -6.11
N LYS A 529 -9.74 37.34 -6.17
CA LYS A 529 -8.41 37.91 -6.45
C LYS A 529 -7.41 37.57 -5.35
N LEU A 530 -7.72 37.87 -4.09
CA LEU A 530 -6.87 37.54 -2.94
C LEU A 530 -6.59 36.05 -2.88
N ALA A 531 -7.64 35.24 -3.03
CA ALA A 531 -7.53 33.78 -3.00
C ALA A 531 -6.72 33.21 -4.18
N LYS A 532 -6.70 33.87 -5.34
CA LYS A 532 -5.84 33.51 -6.48
C LYS A 532 -4.38 33.93 -6.26
N TYR A 533 -4.15 35.08 -5.63
CA TYR A 533 -2.81 35.64 -5.41
C TYR A 533 -2.03 34.87 -4.32
N HIS A 534 -2.63 34.64 -3.16
CA HIS A 534 -2.01 33.89 -2.07
C HIS A 534 -2.20 32.37 -2.18
N GLY A 535 -3.12 31.91 -3.03
CA GLY A 535 -3.43 30.48 -3.17
C GLY A 535 -4.30 29.90 -2.05
N ILE A 536 -4.80 30.71 -1.11
CA ILE A 536 -5.65 30.28 0.01
C ILE A 536 -7.11 30.59 -0.33
N LYS A 537 -8.09 29.69 -0.16
CA LYS A 537 -9.53 30.01 -0.33
C LYS A 537 -10.22 30.37 0.98
N GLY A 538 -9.68 29.95 2.12
CA GLY A 538 -10.25 30.21 3.44
C GLY A 538 -9.61 29.33 4.51
N LEU A 539 -10.32 29.16 5.62
CA LEU A 539 -9.85 28.34 6.75
C LEU A 539 -9.71 26.85 6.36
N PRO A 540 -8.72 26.14 6.95
CA PRO A 540 -8.57 24.69 6.81
C PRO A 540 -9.60 23.93 7.66
N ALA A 541 -9.61 22.61 7.52
CA ALA A 541 -10.28 21.68 8.42
C ALA A 541 -9.42 21.30 9.65
N LEU A 542 -10.03 20.68 10.66
CA LEU A 542 -9.39 20.26 11.92
C LEU A 542 -8.65 21.42 12.59
N ARG A 543 -9.35 22.55 12.70
CA ARG A 543 -8.75 23.86 13.01
C ARG A 543 -9.08 24.38 14.41
N ARG A 544 -9.97 23.71 15.15
CA ARG A 544 -10.44 24.22 16.44
C ARG A 544 -9.36 24.12 17.50
N VAL A 545 -8.56 23.06 17.47
CA VAL A 545 -7.42 22.86 18.36
C VAL A 545 -6.15 23.44 17.74
N GLY A 546 -5.47 24.35 18.45
CA GLY A 546 -4.23 25.00 18.00
C GLY A 546 -2.98 24.11 17.96
N SER A 547 -3.13 22.79 17.85
CA SER A 547 -2.00 21.84 17.79
C SER A 547 -1.46 21.61 16.38
N MET A 548 -2.02 22.28 15.35
CA MET A 548 -1.52 22.23 13.97
C MET A 548 -1.13 23.61 13.45
N ASP A 549 0.04 23.69 12.83
CA ASP A 549 0.50 24.84 12.06
C ASP A 549 -0.12 24.77 10.65
N ARG A 550 -0.87 25.81 10.24
CA ARG A 550 -1.62 25.84 8.97
C ARG A 550 -0.72 25.80 7.73
N ALA A 551 0.56 26.13 7.86
CA ALA A 551 1.53 26.11 6.78
C ALA A 551 2.44 24.86 6.81
N ARG A 552 2.75 24.35 8.00
CA ARG A 552 3.84 23.37 8.21
C ARG A 552 3.41 22.00 8.76
N SER A 553 2.23 21.85 9.38
CA SER A 553 1.73 20.53 9.85
C SER A 553 1.24 19.61 8.72
N TYR A 554 1.60 19.86 7.47
CA TYR A 554 1.10 19.17 6.28
C TYR A 554 2.27 18.74 5.35
N PRO A 555 3.15 17.86 5.85
CA PRO A 555 4.44 17.55 5.21
C PRO A 555 4.26 16.87 3.86
N TRP A 556 5.20 17.11 2.94
CA TRP A 556 5.26 16.49 1.63
C TRP A 556 5.45 14.98 1.75
N ASP A 557 4.35 14.26 1.56
CA ASP A 557 4.34 12.80 1.52
C ASP A 557 5.31 12.30 0.46
N CYS A 558 6.40 11.69 0.93
CA CYS A 558 7.49 11.24 0.08
C CYS A 558 7.05 10.09 -0.84
N MET A 559 5.98 9.36 -0.50
CA MET A 559 5.47 8.27 -1.30
C MET A 559 4.90 8.75 -2.63
N HIS A 560 3.88 9.61 -2.60
CA HIS A 560 3.28 10.22 -3.78
C HIS A 560 4.27 11.13 -4.49
N LEU A 561 5.09 11.90 -3.75
CA LEU A 561 6.05 12.85 -4.33
C LEU A 561 7.09 12.13 -5.21
N PHE A 562 7.80 11.15 -4.66
CA PHE A 562 8.89 10.49 -5.37
C PHE A 562 8.43 9.30 -6.22
N PHE A 563 7.67 8.37 -5.66
CA PHE A 563 7.39 7.08 -6.30
C PHE A 563 6.23 7.13 -7.29
N GLU A 564 5.18 7.91 -7.02
CA GLU A 564 4.05 8.06 -7.95
C GLU A 564 4.24 9.20 -8.97
N ASN A 565 4.99 10.25 -8.63
CA ASN A 565 5.14 11.43 -9.48
C ASN A 565 6.53 11.56 -10.12
N ILE A 566 7.59 11.80 -9.34
CA ILE A 566 8.92 12.11 -9.91
C ILE A 566 9.46 10.95 -10.75
N ILE A 567 9.52 9.74 -10.21
CA ILE A 567 10.08 8.57 -10.91
C ILE A 567 9.29 8.23 -12.20
N PRO A 568 7.94 8.10 -12.19
CA PRO A 568 7.20 7.79 -13.41
C PRO A 568 7.27 8.91 -14.46
N ASN A 569 7.50 10.17 -14.04
CA ASN A 569 7.70 11.28 -14.95
C ASN A 569 9.11 11.29 -15.57
N LEU A 570 10.15 10.95 -14.80
CA LEU A 570 11.50 10.71 -15.33
C LEU A 570 11.53 9.56 -16.34
N VAL A 571 10.88 8.43 -16.05
CA VAL A 571 10.78 7.30 -17.00
C VAL A 571 10.03 7.70 -18.28
N LYS A 572 9.00 8.55 -18.20
CA LYS A 572 8.33 9.12 -19.39
C LYS A 572 9.25 10.07 -20.18
N LEU A 573 10.06 10.89 -19.51
CA LEU A 573 11.04 11.76 -20.18
C LEU A 573 12.07 10.90 -20.93
N TRP A 574 12.68 9.92 -20.26
CA TRP A 574 13.65 8.99 -20.84
C TRP A 574 13.07 8.00 -21.87
N SER A 575 11.78 8.08 -22.19
CA SER A 575 11.11 7.26 -23.22
C SER A 575 10.33 8.08 -24.26
N GLY A 576 10.55 9.41 -24.32
CA GLY A 576 9.88 10.30 -25.30
C GLY A 576 8.37 10.42 -25.10
N LYS A 577 7.85 10.06 -23.91
CA LYS A 577 6.42 9.90 -23.60
C LYS A 577 5.90 10.92 -22.59
N TYR A 578 6.70 11.94 -22.27
CA TYR A 578 6.31 12.99 -21.31
C TYR A 578 5.69 14.19 -22.02
N LYS A 579 4.35 14.29 -22.01
CA LYS A 579 3.58 15.48 -22.44
C LYS A 579 3.93 16.02 -23.84
N GLY A 580 4.43 15.18 -24.75
CA GLY A 580 4.86 15.60 -26.09
C GLY A 580 6.17 16.42 -26.13
N LEU A 581 6.93 16.49 -25.03
CA LEU A 581 8.26 17.10 -25.05
C LEU A 581 9.28 16.19 -25.73
N ASP A 582 10.06 16.78 -26.63
CA ASP A 582 11.30 16.22 -27.17
C ASP A 582 12.48 16.38 -26.18
N CYS A 583 13.67 15.92 -26.56
CA CYS A 583 14.91 16.17 -25.82
C CYS A 583 15.43 17.63 -25.86
N GLY A 584 14.89 18.51 -26.70
CA GLY A 584 15.33 19.89 -26.84
C GLY A 584 16.79 20.03 -27.29
N ARG A 585 17.66 20.54 -26.39
CA ARG A 585 19.11 20.68 -26.59
C ARG A 585 19.93 19.52 -26.00
N GLU A 586 19.27 18.57 -25.37
CA GLU A 586 19.86 17.43 -24.68
C GLU A 586 19.55 16.13 -25.45
N ASP A 587 19.88 14.97 -24.89
CA ASP A 587 19.70 13.65 -25.52
C ASP A 587 19.52 12.57 -24.44
N TYR A 588 18.48 12.73 -23.60
CA TYR A 588 18.23 11.85 -22.45
C TYR A 588 17.29 10.67 -22.76
N GLU A 589 16.82 10.55 -24.01
CA GLU A 589 15.90 9.48 -24.42
C GLU A 589 16.62 8.14 -24.64
N ILE A 590 16.00 7.07 -24.15
CA ILE A 590 16.42 5.69 -24.37
C ILE A 590 15.46 5.08 -25.42
N PRO A 591 15.96 4.49 -26.52
CA PRO A 591 15.10 3.94 -27.57
C PRO A 591 14.13 2.85 -27.08
N ASP A 592 12.94 2.78 -27.67
CA ASP A 592 11.89 1.86 -27.22
C ASP A 592 12.28 0.37 -27.23
N ALA A 593 13.10 -0.07 -28.19
CA ALA A 593 13.65 -1.43 -28.21
C ALA A 593 14.49 -1.73 -26.95
N VAL A 594 15.24 -0.73 -26.46
CA VAL A 594 16.05 -0.82 -25.25
C VAL A 594 15.16 -0.83 -24.00
N TRP A 595 14.01 -0.14 -24.02
CA TRP A 595 12.99 -0.26 -22.96
C TRP A 595 12.34 -1.65 -22.90
N VAL A 596 12.05 -2.28 -24.04
CA VAL A 596 11.55 -3.67 -24.05
C VAL A 596 12.54 -4.62 -23.36
N GLU A 597 13.85 -4.48 -23.64
CA GLU A 597 14.89 -5.22 -22.92
C GLU A 597 14.90 -4.92 -21.41
N ILE A 598 14.80 -3.65 -21.00
CA ILE A 598 14.80 -3.25 -19.57
C ILE A 598 13.65 -3.93 -18.83
N TRP A 599 12.44 -3.97 -19.42
CA TRP A 599 11.27 -4.57 -18.79
C TRP A 599 11.32 -6.10 -18.78
N ASP A 600 11.87 -6.73 -19.82
CA ASP A 600 12.14 -8.18 -19.85
C ASP A 600 13.21 -8.60 -18.84
N GLU A 601 14.33 -7.85 -18.73
CA GLU A 601 15.34 -8.03 -17.68
C GLU A 601 14.72 -7.83 -16.27
N THR A 602 13.83 -6.86 -16.11
CA THR A 602 13.10 -6.60 -14.85
C THR A 602 12.18 -7.77 -14.46
N ALA A 603 11.36 -8.26 -15.39
CA ALA A 603 10.47 -9.40 -15.14
C ALA A 603 11.26 -10.69 -14.82
N LYS A 604 12.32 -10.97 -15.60
CA LYS A 604 13.22 -12.13 -15.36
C LYS A 604 13.93 -12.05 -14.00
N ALA A 605 14.23 -10.85 -13.51
CA ALA A 605 14.85 -10.67 -12.20
C ALA A 605 13.94 -11.09 -11.03
N MET A 606 12.61 -11.05 -11.17
CA MET A 606 11.69 -11.43 -10.09
C MET A 606 11.84 -12.88 -9.62
N LYS A 607 12.35 -13.78 -10.48
CA LYS A 607 12.70 -15.17 -10.10
C LYS A 607 13.91 -15.24 -9.16
N ASN A 608 14.69 -14.17 -9.04
CA ASN A 608 15.97 -14.06 -8.32
C ASN A 608 15.95 -12.94 -7.25
N ILE A 609 14.77 -12.41 -6.91
CA ILE A 609 14.57 -11.35 -5.91
C ILE A 609 13.51 -11.85 -4.92
N PRO A 610 13.80 -11.98 -3.61
CA PRO A 610 12.84 -12.49 -2.63
C PRO A 610 11.48 -11.77 -2.68
N SER A 611 10.38 -12.50 -2.41
CA SER A 611 9.03 -11.92 -2.24
C SER A 611 9.01 -10.73 -1.27
N ASP A 612 9.76 -10.88 -0.18
CA ASP A 612 9.83 -9.96 0.95
C ASP A 612 10.64 -8.69 0.64
N PHE A 613 11.10 -8.52 -0.61
CA PHE A 613 11.76 -7.31 -1.14
C PHE A 613 10.80 -6.50 -2.01
N CYS A 614 9.99 -7.18 -2.83
CA CYS A 614 8.96 -6.58 -3.68
C CYS A 614 7.99 -7.66 -4.19
N ARG A 615 6.68 -7.38 -4.11
CA ARG A 615 5.60 -8.32 -4.46
C ARG A 615 5.70 -8.84 -5.89
N SER A 616 5.66 -7.99 -6.91
CA SER A 616 5.94 -8.35 -8.32
C SER A 616 6.17 -7.12 -9.20
N LEU A 617 7.08 -7.24 -10.17
CA LEU A 617 7.31 -6.25 -11.23
C LEU A 617 7.05 -6.83 -12.65
N GLU A 618 6.56 -8.07 -12.75
CA GLU A 618 6.37 -8.76 -14.04
C GLU A 618 5.28 -8.12 -14.92
N SER A 619 4.39 -7.33 -14.31
CA SER A 619 3.29 -6.61 -14.97
C SER A 619 3.71 -5.34 -15.71
N GLY A 620 4.97 -4.92 -15.59
CA GLY A 620 5.51 -3.70 -16.19
C GLY A 620 4.98 -2.39 -15.57
N PRO A 621 5.55 -1.24 -15.98
CA PRO A 621 5.38 0.05 -15.31
C PRO A 621 3.92 0.57 -15.28
N GLY A 622 3.04 0.05 -16.16
CA GLY A 622 1.62 0.41 -16.18
C GLY A 622 0.79 -0.15 -15.02
N LYS A 623 1.34 -1.06 -14.21
CA LYS A 623 0.70 -1.62 -13.00
C LYS A 623 1.60 -1.55 -11.75
N PHE A 624 2.67 -0.76 -11.77
CA PHE A 624 3.53 -0.57 -10.59
C PHE A 624 2.81 0.31 -9.55
N THR A 625 2.79 -0.15 -8.30
CA THR A 625 2.44 0.63 -7.11
C THR A 625 3.59 1.55 -6.70
N ALA A 626 3.38 2.42 -5.70
CA ALA A 626 4.46 3.21 -5.10
C ALA A 626 5.61 2.31 -4.56
N GLU A 627 5.28 1.17 -3.93
CA GLU A 627 6.26 0.16 -3.48
C GLU A 627 7.10 -0.38 -4.66
N ALA A 628 6.45 -0.74 -5.77
CA ALA A 628 7.10 -1.26 -6.96
C ALA A 628 8.03 -0.23 -7.63
N TRP A 629 7.58 1.03 -7.74
CA TRP A 629 8.41 2.13 -8.25
C TRP A 629 9.59 2.43 -7.34
N CYS A 630 9.39 2.47 -6.02
CA CYS A 630 10.44 2.60 -5.01
C CYS A 630 11.52 1.53 -5.20
N PHE A 631 11.12 0.26 -5.15
CA PHE A 631 12.07 -0.85 -5.23
C PHE A 631 12.80 -0.90 -6.58
N TRP A 632 12.08 -0.73 -7.69
CA TRP A 632 12.70 -0.71 -9.02
C TRP A 632 13.70 0.44 -9.16
N PHE A 633 13.35 1.66 -8.73
CA PHE A 633 14.21 2.83 -8.91
C PHE A 633 15.45 2.82 -8.01
N LEU A 634 15.33 2.39 -6.75
CA LEU A 634 16.46 2.42 -5.82
C LEU A 634 17.47 1.29 -6.06
N TYR A 635 17.00 0.12 -6.49
CA TYR A 635 17.82 -1.09 -6.53
C TYR A 635 18.05 -1.67 -7.93
N MET A 636 17.14 -1.46 -8.89
CA MET A 636 17.24 -2.05 -10.23
C MET A 636 17.65 -1.03 -11.31
N ALA A 637 16.99 0.12 -11.38
CA ALA A 637 17.28 1.17 -12.35
C ALA A 637 18.77 1.59 -12.42
N PRO A 638 19.52 1.72 -11.31
CA PRO A 638 20.93 2.09 -11.35
C PRO A 638 21.81 1.06 -12.06
N GLY A 639 21.46 -0.23 -11.98
CA GLY A 639 22.17 -1.30 -12.69
C GLY A 639 21.67 -1.52 -14.12
N LEU A 640 20.34 -1.49 -14.33
CA LEU A 640 19.72 -1.70 -15.63
C LEU A 640 20.09 -0.59 -16.62
N LEU A 641 19.98 0.69 -16.20
CA LEU A 641 20.13 1.86 -17.08
C LEU A 641 21.60 2.31 -17.27
N LYS A 642 22.55 1.70 -16.56
CA LYS A 642 23.98 2.06 -16.63
C LYS A 642 24.53 1.95 -18.05
N GLY A 643 24.82 3.07 -18.71
CA GLY A 643 25.23 3.09 -20.12
C GLY A 643 24.16 2.53 -21.06
N ARG A 644 22.87 2.80 -20.79
CA ARG A 644 21.78 2.73 -21.79
C ARG A 644 21.40 4.13 -22.32
N PHE A 645 21.76 5.19 -21.58
CA PHE A 645 21.77 6.58 -22.06
C PHE A 645 22.96 6.85 -23.00
N SER A 646 22.84 7.82 -23.90
CA SER A 646 23.93 8.26 -24.79
C SER A 646 25.04 9.01 -24.03
N ASP A 647 24.66 9.92 -23.13
CA ASP A 647 25.57 10.60 -22.20
C ASP A 647 25.46 9.98 -20.78
N PRO A 648 26.58 9.56 -20.16
CA PRO A 648 26.60 9.08 -18.78
C PRO A 648 26.02 10.06 -17.73
N LYS A 649 25.96 11.37 -18.00
CA LYS A 649 25.50 12.38 -17.02
C LYS A 649 24.06 12.14 -16.54
N TYR A 650 23.17 11.61 -17.39
CA TYR A 650 21.79 11.30 -16.99
C TYR A 650 21.73 10.08 -16.06
N HIS A 651 22.63 9.10 -16.25
CA HIS A 651 22.78 7.97 -15.35
C HIS A 651 23.34 8.39 -13.98
N ILE A 652 24.28 9.33 -13.97
CA ILE A 652 24.79 9.95 -12.73
C ILE A 652 23.68 10.69 -12.00
N HIS A 653 22.92 11.54 -12.70
CA HIS A 653 21.77 12.29 -12.14
C HIS A 653 20.65 11.37 -11.60
N LEU A 654 20.43 10.22 -12.24
CA LEU A 654 19.57 9.17 -11.71
C LEU A 654 20.11 8.58 -10.39
N CYS A 655 21.40 8.26 -10.34
CA CYS A 655 22.03 7.71 -9.13
C CYS A 655 22.03 8.72 -7.97
N GLU A 656 22.24 10.01 -8.25
CA GLU A 656 22.12 11.09 -7.27
C GLU A 656 20.71 11.15 -6.67
N LEU A 657 19.64 11.04 -7.48
CA LEU A 657 18.27 10.95 -6.97
C LEU A 657 18.07 9.68 -6.12
N ALA A 658 18.57 8.54 -6.59
CA ALA A 658 18.45 7.29 -5.83
C ALA A 658 19.15 7.38 -4.46
N ASP A 659 20.28 8.08 -4.36
CA ASP A 659 20.99 8.28 -3.09
C ASP A 659 20.31 9.32 -2.18
N ILE A 660 19.77 10.42 -2.74
CA ILE A 660 18.87 11.36 -2.01
C ILE A 660 17.70 10.59 -1.39
N MET A 661 17.04 9.75 -2.18
CA MET A 661 15.87 8.99 -1.74
C MET A 661 16.22 7.91 -0.73
N LYS A 662 17.40 7.28 -0.81
CA LYS A 662 17.93 6.41 0.25
C LYS A 662 18.13 7.16 1.56
N THR A 663 18.63 8.40 1.52
CA THR A 663 18.77 9.24 2.73
C THR A 663 17.42 9.62 3.31
N ILE A 664 16.40 9.93 2.48
CA ILE A 664 15.00 10.17 2.89
C ILE A 664 14.35 8.91 3.49
N LEU A 665 14.89 7.73 3.20
CA LEU A 665 14.50 6.43 3.74
C LEU A 665 15.44 5.97 4.87
N LEU A 666 15.89 6.89 5.72
CA LEU A 666 16.52 6.60 7.02
C LEU A 666 15.54 6.75 8.18
N PHE A 667 15.66 5.86 9.18
CA PHE A 667 14.87 5.95 10.42
C PHE A 667 15.28 7.14 11.31
N THR A 668 16.58 7.42 11.35
CA THR A 668 17.21 8.44 12.19
C THR A 668 18.06 9.37 11.33
N TYR A 669 17.93 10.66 11.59
CA TYR A 669 18.73 11.72 10.98
C TYR A 669 19.63 12.39 12.02
N THR A 670 20.82 12.80 11.62
CA THR A 670 21.58 13.84 12.32
C THR A 670 21.43 15.17 11.57
N MET A 671 21.74 16.30 12.23
CA MET A 671 21.65 17.62 11.59
C MET A 671 22.62 17.77 10.40
N GLU A 672 23.76 17.08 10.44
CA GLU A 672 24.72 17.02 9.33
C GLU A 672 24.13 16.27 8.12
N ILE A 673 23.46 15.13 8.35
CA ILE A 673 22.78 14.37 7.29
C ILE A 673 21.68 15.22 6.63
N LEU A 674 20.89 15.96 7.42
CA LEU A 674 19.84 16.83 6.88
C LEU A 674 20.42 17.99 6.06
N SER A 675 21.52 18.59 6.52
CA SER A 675 22.17 19.70 5.80
C SER A 675 22.79 19.24 4.48
N ASP A 676 23.43 18.07 4.46
CA ASP A 676 23.94 17.43 3.24
C ASP A 676 22.81 17.01 2.27
N LEU A 677 21.70 16.48 2.80
CA LEU A 677 20.52 16.11 2.02
C LEU A 677 19.86 17.33 1.34
N GLU A 678 19.77 18.45 2.05
CA GLU A 678 19.18 19.69 1.54
C GLU A 678 19.99 20.25 0.36
N GLU A 679 21.32 20.38 0.53
CA GLU A 679 22.21 20.80 -0.54
C GLU A 679 22.23 19.84 -1.74
N LYS A 680 22.12 18.52 -1.49
CA LYS A 680 21.97 17.51 -2.56
C LYS A 680 20.67 17.69 -3.34
N ILE A 681 19.54 17.88 -2.66
CA ILE A 681 18.25 18.16 -3.31
C ILE A 681 18.34 19.42 -4.17
N ILE A 682 18.94 20.49 -3.64
CA ILE A 682 19.09 21.76 -4.37
C ILE A 682 19.91 21.57 -5.64
N SER A 683 21.12 21.00 -5.51
CA SER A 683 22.00 20.70 -6.65
C SER A 683 21.34 19.79 -7.69
N TRP A 684 20.56 18.81 -7.23
CA TRP A 684 19.84 17.89 -8.11
C TRP A 684 18.72 18.58 -8.90
N VAL A 685 17.92 19.46 -8.26
CA VAL A 685 16.84 20.20 -8.93
C VAL A 685 17.41 21.24 -9.89
N GLU A 686 18.46 21.98 -9.52
CA GLU A 686 19.15 22.88 -10.46
C GLU A 686 19.68 22.12 -11.69
N THR A 687 20.22 20.91 -11.49
CA THR A 687 20.69 20.05 -12.59
C THR A 687 19.52 19.49 -13.42
N TYR A 688 18.40 19.13 -12.78
CA TYR A 688 17.18 18.72 -13.46
C TYR A 688 16.64 19.86 -14.35
N GLU A 689 16.60 21.10 -13.85
CA GLU A 689 16.16 22.24 -14.65
C GLU A 689 17.07 22.49 -15.85
N ARG A 690 18.40 22.36 -15.70
CA ARG A 690 19.35 22.43 -16.82
C ARG A 690 19.07 21.37 -17.90
N TYR A 691 18.87 20.11 -17.51
CA TYR A 691 18.74 19.00 -18.48
C TYR A 691 17.35 18.89 -19.12
N TYR A 692 16.27 18.96 -18.33
CA TYR A 692 14.93 18.60 -18.83
C TYR A 692 14.10 19.82 -19.22
N TYR A 693 14.13 20.88 -18.41
CA TYR A 693 13.41 22.13 -18.67
C TYR A 693 14.17 23.09 -19.60
N GLN A 694 15.51 23.15 -19.48
CA GLN A 694 16.41 23.92 -20.36
C GLN A 694 16.10 25.43 -20.40
N TYR A 695 15.36 25.94 -19.39
CA TYR A 695 14.92 27.32 -19.24
C TYR A 695 14.17 27.90 -20.45
N ARG A 696 13.32 27.09 -21.10
CA ARG A 696 12.49 27.51 -22.25
C ARG A 696 11.01 27.55 -21.89
N GLU A 697 10.27 28.53 -22.40
CA GLU A 697 8.83 28.69 -22.12
C GLU A 697 8.02 27.45 -22.55
N ASP A 698 8.32 26.91 -23.75
CA ASP A 698 7.65 25.73 -24.30
C ASP A 698 7.95 24.42 -23.55
N ARG A 699 8.86 24.47 -22.56
CA ARG A 699 9.25 23.33 -21.72
C ARG A 699 8.85 23.50 -20.25
N LEU A 700 8.12 24.57 -19.90
CA LEU A 700 7.65 24.84 -18.52
C LEU A 700 6.94 23.64 -17.88
N CYS A 701 6.27 22.81 -18.69
CA CYS A 701 5.56 21.63 -18.21
C CYS A 701 6.47 20.55 -17.60
N ALA A 702 7.80 20.66 -17.77
CA ALA A 702 8.82 19.87 -17.08
C ALA A 702 9.12 20.34 -15.64
N CYS A 703 8.64 21.51 -15.21
CA CYS A 703 8.72 22.00 -13.82
C CYS A 703 7.36 21.92 -13.09
N PRO A 704 6.77 20.72 -12.92
CA PRO A 704 5.54 20.56 -12.14
C PRO A 704 5.79 20.89 -10.66
N LEU A 705 4.72 21.17 -9.93
CA LEU A 705 4.75 21.43 -8.50
C LEU A 705 5.53 20.35 -7.71
N THR A 706 5.53 19.09 -8.16
CA THR A 706 6.25 17.99 -7.51
C THR A 706 7.77 18.11 -7.56
N ILE A 707 8.36 18.75 -8.58
CA ILE A 707 9.81 19.04 -8.59
C ILE A 707 10.12 20.13 -7.56
N HIS A 708 9.32 21.20 -7.52
CA HIS A 708 9.41 22.22 -6.48
C HIS A 708 9.13 21.67 -5.06
N GLY A 709 8.28 20.66 -4.93
CA GLY A 709 7.97 20.00 -3.65
C GLY A 709 9.19 19.41 -2.95
N MET A 710 10.24 19.04 -3.70
CA MET A 710 11.47 18.47 -3.16
C MET A 710 12.18 19.41 -2.16
N PHE A 711 12.15 20.73 -2.40
CA PHE A 711 12.79 21.72 -1.52
C PHE A 711 12.22 21.73 -0.09
N HIS A 712 10.98 21.27 0.09
CA HIS A 712 10.29 21.30 1.38
C HIS A 712 10.49 20.01 2.19
N VAL A 713 11.04 18.94 1.60
CA VAL A 713 11.22 17.64 2.26
C VAL A 713 12.11 17.72 3.51
N VAL A 714 13.24 18.44 3.45
CA VAL A 714 14.14 18.57 4.61
C VAL A 714 13.58 19.52 5.69
N PRO A 715 13.01 20.70 5.34
CA PRO A 715 12.21 21.50 6.28
C PRO A 715 11.11 20.68 6.98
N ASP A 716 10.37 19.87 6.24
CA ASP A 716 9.33 18.99 6.79
C ASP A 716 9.90 17.92 7.72
N ILE A 717 11.06 17.32 7.41
CA ILE A 717 11.70 16.35 8.32
C ILE A 717 12.11 17.01 9.65
N ARG A 718 12.57 18.27 9.61
CA ARG A 718 12.88 19.03 10.83
C ARG A 718 11.62 19.38 11.61
N PHE A 719 10.55 19.79 10.93
CA PHE A 719 9.33 20.27 11.57
C PHE A 719 8.40 19.17 12.08
N CYS A 720 8.22 18.08 11.30
CA CYS A 720 7.28 16.98 11.56
C CYS A 720 7.96 15.67 12.03
N GLY A 721 9.26 15.50 11.79
CA GLY A 721 9.98 14.27 12.09
C GLY A 721 10.29 13.43 10.84
N PRO A 722 10.88 12.24 10.99
CA PRO A 722 11.37 11.42 9.87
C PRO A 722 10.28 11.13 8.84
N SER A 723 10.61 11.04 7.54
CA SER A 723 9.60 10.80 6.50
C SER A 723 8.77 9.52 6.70
N TRP A 724 9.30 8.50 7.39
CA TRP A 724 8.56 7.28 7.73
C TRP A 724 7.44 7.49 8.74
N THR A 725 7.43 8.60 9.50
CA THR A 725 6.32 8.90 10.42
C THR A 725 5.15 9.60 9.74
N THR A 726 5.34 10.11 8.52
CA THR A 726 4.35 10.98 7.84
C THR A 726 4.00 10.54 6.42
N TRP A 727 4.61 9.46 5.94
CA TRP A 727 4.29 8.81 4.67
C TRP A 727 2.91 8.12 4.67
N THR A 728 2.40 7.76 3.50
CA THR A 728 1.01 7.29 3.34
C THR A 728 0.85 5.83 2.86
N PHE A 729 1.91 5.01 2.89
CA PHE A 729 1.83 3.57 2.55
C PHE A 729 0.76 2.79 3.34
N PHE A 730 0.53 3.18 4.60
CA PHE A 730 -0.52 2.58 5.42
C PHE A 730 -1.93 2.91 4.91
N MET A 731 -2.13 4.08 4.32
CA MET A 731 -3.40 4.49 3.70
C MET A 731 -3.67 3.67 2.43
N GLU A 732 -2.67 3.43 1.57
CA GLU A 732 -2.82 2.52 0.42
C GLU A 732 -3.24 1.12 0.87
N ARG A 733 -2.58 0.57 1.91
CA ARG A 733 -2.89 -0.74 2.48
C ARG A 733 -4.31 -0.80 3.06
N TYR A 734 -4.73 0.24 3.79
CA TYR A 734 -6.11 0.35 4.31
C TYR A 734 -7.14 0.45 3.17
N CYS A 735 -6.87 1.26 2.14
CA CYS A 735 -7.72 1.34 0.95
C CYS A 735 -7.77 -0.01 0.19
N GLY A 736 -6.66 -0.75 0.16
CA GLY A 736 -6.60 -2.11 -0.38
C GLY A 736 -7.46 -3.10 0.41
N PHE A 737 -7.45 -3.02 1.75
CA PHE A 737 -8.35 -3.78 2.61
C PHE A 737 -9.82 -3.46 2.32
N LEU A 738 -10.21 -2.18 2.26
CA LEU A 738 -11.58 -1.78 1.92
C LEU A 738 -12.02 -2.25 0.53
N LYS A 739 -11.13 -2.17 -0.49
CA LYS A 739 -11.41 -2.70 -1.84
C LYS A 739 -11.67 -4.21 -1.81
N ARG A 740 -10.92 -4.99 -1.03
CA ARG A 740 -11.13 -6.44 -0.86
C ARG A 740 -12.42 -6.77 -0.10
N GLY A 741 -12.88 -5.88 0.78
CA GLY A 741 -14.15 -6.02 1.51
C GLY A 741 -15.40 -5.63 0.71
N LEU A 742 -15.25 -5.02 -0.47
CA LEU A 742 -16.34 -4.51 -1.29
C LEU A 742 -17.08 -5.63 -2.05
N ARG A 743 -18.21 -6.09 -1.52
CA ARG A 743 -19.02 -7.18 -2.11
C ARG A 743 -20.15 -6.67 -3.00
N SER A 744 -20.75 -5.55 -2.61
CA SER A 744 -21.97 -5.01 -3.24
C SER A 744 -21.64 -4.03 -4.37
N ARG A 745 -22.03 -4.37 -5.61
CA ARG A 745 -21.97 -3.45 -6.76
C ARG A 745 -23.22 -2.59 -6.91
N SER A 746 -24.36 -3.06 -6.39
CA SER A 746 -25.62 -2.32 -6.29
C SER A 746 -25.55 -1.26 -5.20
N GLN A 747 -25.00 -1.60 -4.02
CA GLN A 747 -24.95 -0.73 -2.85
C GLN A 747 -23.55 -0.61 -2.22
N PRO A 748 -22.52 -0.21 -3.00
CA PRO A 748 -21.14 -0.13 -2.52
C PRO A 748 -20.94 0.80 -1.31
N TRP A 749 -21.87 1.72 -1.07
CA TRP A 749 -21.76 2.76 -0.05
C TRP A 749 -22.01 2.25 1.37
N ALA A 750 -23.13 1.56 1.56
CA ALA A 750 -23.46 0.98 2.86
C ALA A 750 -22.58 -0.24 3.14
N ASN A 751 -22.23 -1.01 2.11
CA ASN A 751 -21.28 -2.11 2.23
C ASN A 751 -19.95 -1.65 2.84
N LEU A 752 -19.37 -0.54 2.36
CA LEU A 752 -18.16 0.05 2.94
C LEU A 752 -18.37 0.54 4.38
N ASN A 753 -19.49 1.22 4.66
CA ASN A 753 -19.79 1.69 6.01
C ASN A 753 -19.89 0.51 6.99
N ASN A 754 -20.59 -0.55 6.60
CA ASN A 754 -20.79 -1.75 7.41
C ASN A 754 -19.46 -2.49 7.62
N GLN A 755 -18.61 -2.64 6.59
CA GLN A 755 -17.27 -3.22 6.75
C GLN A 755 -16.43 -2.46 7.78
N VAL A 756 -16.41 -1.11 7.71
CA VAL A 756 -15.63 -0.27 8.62
C VAL A 756 -16.21 -0.27 10.04
N LEU A 757 -17.54 -0.23 10.17
CA LEU A 757 -18.25 -0.31 11.45
C LEU A 757 -17.99 -1.65 12.16
N HIS A 758 -18.16 -2.76 11.44
CA HIS A 758 -17.92 -4.10 11.97
C HIS A 758 -16.45 -4.33 12.36
N TYR A 759 -15.51 -3.75 11.60
CA TYR A 759 -14.09 -3.80 11.93
C TYR A 759 -13.77 -3.01 13.21
N ALA A 760 -14.35 -1.81 13.36
CA ALA A 760 -14.21 -1.02 14.58
C ALA A 760 -14.84 -1.72 15.80
N TYR A 761 -15.96 -2.45 15.63
CA TYR A 761 -16.53 -3.26 16.71
C TYR A 761 -15.56 -4.38 17.16
N LEU A 762 -14.97 -5.12 16.22
CA LEU A 762 -14.00 -6.17 16.52
C LEU A 762 -12.75 -5.63 17.24
N GLU A 763 -12.20 -4.52 16.75
CA GLU A 763 -11.07 -3.81 17.34
C GLU A 763 -11.34 -3.44 18.81
N GLN A 764 -12.49 -2.78 19.08
CA GLN A 764 -12.83 -2.39 20.44
C GLN A 764 -13.13 -3.55 21.38
N ILE A 765 -13.76 -4.63 20.92
CA ILE A 765 -13.95 -5.83 21.76
C ILE A 765 -12.59 -6.47 22.08
N ALA A 766 -11.71 -6.60 21.08
CA ALA A 766 -10.37 -7.18 21.24
C ALA A 766 -9.54 -6.47 22.32
N VAL A 767 -9.70 -5.14 22.42
CA VAL A 767 -9.11 -4.32 23.47
C VAL A 767 -9.88 -4.47 24.79
N ARG A 768 -11.18 -4.12 24.82
CA ARG A 768 -12.00 -3.97 26.05
C ARG A 768 -12.05 -5.24 26.90
N TYR A 769 -12.02 -6.41 26.26
CA TYR A 769 -12.10 -7.72 26.93
C TYR A 769 -10.80 -8.54 26.86
N ASP A 770 -9.69 -7.92 26.43
CA ASP A 770 -8.37 -8.56 26.29
C ASP A 770 -8.36 -9.82 25.39
N LEU A 771 -9.15 -9.80 24.32
CA LEU A 771 -9.25 -10.89 23.34
C LEU A 771 -8.23 -10.75 22.19
N THR A 772 -7.24 -9.86 22.32
CA THR A 772 -6.28 -9.56 21.24
C THR A 772 -5.52 -10.81 20.78
N ASP A 773 -5.08 -11.66 21.70
CA ASP A 773 -4.37 -12.90 21.38
C ASP A 773 -5.33 -14.03 20.93
N GLU A 774 -6.60 -14.00 21.35
CA GLU A 774 -7.63 -14.98 20.96
C GLU A 774 -8.14 -14.73 19.55
N LEU A 775 -8.38 -13.46 19.20
CA LEU A 775 -8.78 -12.99 17.87
C LEU A 775 -7.58 -12.85 16.92
N ALA A 776 -6.37 -13.21 17.35
CA ALA A 776 -5.22 -13.40 16.48
C ALA A 776 -5.27 -14.74 15.69
N ILE A 777 -6.47 -15.29 15.42
CA ILE A 777 -6.70 -16.59 14.74
C ILE A 777 -5.95 -16.68 13.39
N PHE A 778 -5.80 -15.54 12.71
CA PHE A 778 -5.05 -15.39 11.45
C PHE A 778 -3.79 -14.52 11.58
N GLY A 779 -3.50 -14.03 12.79
CA GLY A 779 -2.29 -13.28 13.13
C GLY A 779 -1.12 -14.21 13.52
N GLN A 780 0.05 -13.64 13.79
CA GLN A 780 1.23 -14.43 14.13
C GLN A 780 1.03 -15.25 15.42
N ARG A 781 1.47 -16.53 15.38
CA ARG A 781 1.74 -17.31 16.59
C ARG A 781 2.73 -16.55 17.47
N THR A 782 2.33 -16.27 18.71
CA THR A 782 3.15 -15.63 19.72
C THR A 782 4.36 -16.50 20.09
N SER A 783 5.56 -15.94 19.90
CA SER A 783 6.86 -16.23 20.57
C SER A 783 7.41 -17.68 20.65
N GLY A 784 6.68 -18.72 20.25
CA GLY A 784 7.11 -20.12 20.31
C GLY A 784 7.71 -20.65 19.01
N LEU A 785 8.72 -21.53 19.11
CA LEU A 785 9.19 -22.33 17.97
C LEU A 785 8.09 -23.32 17.54
N SER A 786 7.79 -23.36 16.24
CA SER A 786 6.91 -24.40 15.68
C SER A 786 7.57 -25.79 15.69
N GLU A 787 6.77 -26.85 15.57
CA GLU A 787 7.25 -28.24 15.42
C GLU A 787 8.08 -28.51 14.13
N HIS A 788 8.28 -27.48 13.30
CA HIS A 788 9.08 -27.51 12.08
C HIS A 788 10.37 -26.69 12.20
N GLU A 789 10.58 -26.01 13.33
CA GLU A 789 11.71 -25.14 13.64
C GLU A 789 12.64 -25.77 14.68
N SER A 790 13.90 -25.34 14.71
CA SER A 790 14.87 -25.73 15.74
C SER A 790 15.97 -24.68 15.87
N THR A 791 16.38 -24.40 17.11
CA THR A 791 17.54 -23.57 17.43
C THR A 791 18.66 -24.42 18.04
N TYR A 792 19.89 -23.90 18.03
CA TYR A 792 21.05 -24.56 18.62
C TYR A 792 21.68 -23.62 19.65
N LYS A 793 22.19 -24.16 20.78
CA LYS A 793 22.66 -23.38 21.94
C LYS A 793 23.67 -22.28 21.60
N HIS A 794 24.58 -22.53 20.65
CA HIS A 794 25.59 -21.57 20.22
C HIS A 794 25.13 -20.65 19.07
N TYR A 795 23.88 -20.78 18.63
CA TYR A 795 23.28 -20.07 17.49
C TYR A 795 21.88 -19.56 17.84
N PRO A 796 21.73 -18.69 18.87
CA PRO A 796 20.42 -18.21 19.30
C PRO A 796 19.67 -17.47 18.18
N HIS A 797 20.38 -16.75 17.31
CA HIS A 797 19.81 -15.98 16.21
C HIS A 797 19.51 -16.79 14.93
N ALA A 798 19.75 -18.11 14.90
CA ALA A 798 19.49 -18.93 13.71
C ALA A 798 18.41 -19.99 13.99
N VAL A 799 17.22 -19.76 13.43
CA VAL A 799 16.10 -20.71 13.48
C VAL A 799 16.15 -21.58 12.21
N LEU A 800 16.51 -22.85 12.36
CA LEU A 800 16.57 -23.80 11.24
C LEU A 800 15.20 -24.40 10.98
N ILE A 801 14.81 -24.46 9.69
CA ILE A 801 13.46 -24.85 9.26
C ILE A 801 13.57 -26.04 8.28
N ARG A 802 12.60 -26.98 8.34
CA ARG A 802 12.50 -28.11 7.41
C ARG A 802 12.57 -27.68 5.92
N PRO A 803 13.13 -28.49 5.00
CA PRO A 803 13.48 -29.91 5.16
C PRO A 803 14.77 -30.14 5.95
N LYS A 804 14.80 -31.21 6.75
CA LYS A 804 15.99 -31.70 7.48
C LYS A 804 16.37 -33.09 6.97
N SER A 805 17.61 -33.27 6.55
CA SER A 805 18.21 -34.57 6.26
C SER A 805 19.00 -35.01 7.49
N LYS A 806 18.53 -36.04 8.20
CA LYS A 806 19.21 -36.53 9.41
C LYS A 806 20.51 -37.28 9.07
N ASP A 807 20.50 -38.02 7.97
CA ASP A 807 21.57 -38.94 7.58
C ASP A 807 22.26 -38.41 6.32
N ASN A 808 22.97 -37.30 6.47
CA ASN A 808 23.66 -36.62 5.37
C ASN A 808 25.18 -36.76 5.56
N VAL A 809 25.83 -37.50 4.67
CA VAL A 809 27.29 -37.65 4.62
C VAL A 809 27.84 -36.67 3.58
N PRO A 810 28.54 -35.59 3.97
CA PRO A 810 29.12 -34.66 3.01
C PRO A 810 30.24 -35.33 2.20
N ASP A 811 30.35 -34.96 0.93
CA ASP A 811 31.39 -35.47 0.04
C ASP A 811 32.82 -35.06 0.50
N ASN A 812 33.82 -35.70 -0.10
CA ASN A 812 35.23 -35.45 0.22
C ASN A 812 35.69 -34.01 -0.07
N GLU A 813 35.08 -33.31 -1.04
CA GLU A 813 35.40 -31.90 -1.31
C GLU A 813 34.95 -31.03 -0.13
N ILE A 814 33.68 -31.17 0.27
CA ILE A 814 33.09 -30.42 1.40
C ILE A 814 33.88 -30.71 2.68
N ARG A 815 34.21 -31.98 2.97
CA ARG A 815 34.98 -32.34 4.16
C ARG A 815 36.37 -31.72 4.18
N GLN A 816 37.07 -31.68 3.04
CA GLN A 816 38.35 -30.97 2.92
C GLN A 816 38.19 -29.46 3.15
N LYS A 817 37.09 -28.85 2.67
CA LYS A 817 36.78 -27.44 2.93
C LYS A 817 36.47 -27.17 4.41
N ILE A 818 35.75 -28.07 5.09
CA ILE A 818 35.50 -27.99 6.55
C ILE A 818 36.83 -28.10 7.33
N ALA A 819 37.69 -29.07 7.00
CA ALA A 819 39.01 -29.18 7.62
C ALA A 819 39.90 -27.95 7.35
N THR A 820 39.77 -27.34 6.16
CA THR A 820 40.46 -26.09 5.79
C THR A 820 39.96 -24.90 6.62
N TYR A 821 38.65 -24.80 6.86
CA TYR A 821 38.04 -23.80 7.73
C TYR A 821 38.59 -23.91 9.16
N PHE A 822 38.56 -25.10 9.76
CA PHE A 822 39.11 -25.31 11.11
C PHE A 822 40.63 -25.11 11.19
N ARG A 823 41.40 -25.49 10.17
CA ARG A 823 42.84 -25.15 10.08
C ARG A 823 43.06 -23.63 10.15
N ASN A 824 42.25 -22.85 9.44
CA ASN A 824 42.42 -21.39 9.41
C ASN A 824 42.10 -20.73 10.76
N LEU A 825 41.16 -21.30 11.54
CA LEU A 825 40.80 -20.82 12.88
C LEU A 825 41.75 -21.28 13.98
N LEU A 826 42.25 -22.52 13.90
CA LEU A 826 42.93 -23.20 15.02
C LEU A 826 44.43 -23.45 14.78
N GLY A 827 44.91 -23.28 13.55
CA GLY A 827 46.28 -23.63 13.15
C GLY A 827 46.54 -25.14 12.95
N SER A 828 45.65 -26.01 13.45
CA SER A 828 45.78 -27.47 13.39
C SER A 828 45.86 -28.02 11.94
N PRO A 829 46.76 -28.98 11.64
CA PRO A 829 46.92 -29.55 10.29
C PRO A 829 45.67 -30.26 9.73
N ILE A 830 45.37 -30.06 8.44
CA ILE A 830 44.21 -30.67 7.75
C ILE A 830 44.24 -32.21 7.82
N ASN A 831 45.41 -32.83 7.68
CA ASN A 831 45.55 -34.30 7.73
C ASN A 831 45.26 -34.89 9.12
N GLN A 832 45.29 -34.08 10.18
CA GLN A 832 44.90 -34.48 11.54
C GLN A 832 43.44 -34.14 11.84
N LEU A 833 42.92 -33.02 11.33
CA LEU A 833 41.52 -32.61 11.48
C LEU A 833 40.54 -33.49 10.65
N LEU A 834 40.88 -33.80 9.40
CA LEU A 834 39.97 -34.44 8.45
C LEU A 834 39.45 -35.84 8.90
N PRO A 835 40.27 -36.72 9.52
CA PRO A 835 39.79 -38.00 10.06
C PRO A 835 38.88 -37.85 11.29
N LEU A 836 39.02 -36.75 12.04
CA LEU A 836 38.24 -36.48 13.26
C LEU A 836 36.88 -35.82 12.97
N LEU A 837 36.66 -35.29 11.76
CA LEU A 837 35.37 -34.73 11.38
C LEU A 837 34.29 -35.83 11.35
N PRO A 838 33.09 -35.59 11.90
CA PRO A 838 32.01 -36.58 11.94
C PRO A 838 31.62 -37.05 10.53
N GLN A 839 31.26 -38.33 10.41
CA GLN A 839 30.85 -38.93 9.14
C GLN A 839 29.47 -38.45 8.70
N ASN A 840 28.50 -38.45 9.62
CA ASN A 840 27.19 -37.86 9.41
C ASN A 840 27.21 -36.40 9.89
N MET A 841 26.74 -35.48 9.04
CA MET A 841 26.50 -34.08 9.37
C MET A 841 25.08 -33.72 8.92
N PRO A 842 24.08 -33.73 9.82
CA PRO A 842 22.70 -33.43 9.47
C PRO A 842 22.56 -32.11 8.71
N ARG A 843 21.78 -32.11 7.63
CA ARG A 843 21.63 -30.95 6.74
C ARG A 843 20.27 -30.31 6.89
N TRP A 844 20.22 -28.98 6.91
CA TRP A 844 18.99 -28.19 6.89
C TRP A 844 18.82 -27.43 5.57
N GLY A 845 17.58 -27.35 5.11
CA GLY A 845 17.21 -26.73 3.83
C GLY A 845 16.90 -25.23 3.92
N ARG A 846 16.48 -24.74 5.11
CA ARG A 846 16.11 -23.34 5.35
C ARG A 846 16.64 -22.84 6.69
N VAL A 847 16.90 -21.54 6.76
CA VAL A 847 17.18 -20.81 8.01
C VAL A 847 16.42 -19.49 7.99
N ARG A 848 15.91 -19.08 9.15
CA ARG A 848 15.45 -17.73 9.42
C ARG A 848 16.41 -17.11 10.42
N ILE A 849 16.99 -15.97 10.08
CA ILE A 849 17.73 -15.14 11.03
C ILE A 849 16.68 -14.49 11.93
N LEU A 850 16.85 -14.55 13.26
CA LEU A 850 15.94 -13.83 14.17
C LEU A 850 15.95 -12.34 13.81
N ASP A 851 14.77 -11.75 13.74
CA ASP A 851 14.54 -10.35 13.37
C ASP A 851 15.08 -9.96 11.98
N GLY A 852 15.34 -10.97 11.12
CA GLY A 852 15.94 -10.82 9.80
C GLY A 852 15.31 -11.73 8.73
N ASP A 853 16.09 -12.05 7.70
CA ASP A 853 15.56 -12.73 6.50
C ASP A 853 15.39 -14.25 6.64
N SER A 854 14.47 -14.80 5.84
CA SER A 854 14.37 -16.24 5.61
C SER A 854 15.11 -16.65 4.32
N ILE A 855 16.09 -17.54 4.48
CA ILE A 855 17.00 -18.00 3.44
C ILE A 855 16.70 -19.47 3.14
N THR A 856 16.63 -19.81 1.84
CA THR A 856 16.44 -21.19 1.37
C THR A 856 17.68 -21.64 0.62
N THR A 857 18.31 -22.74 1.07
CA THR A 857 19.53 -23.26 0.46
C THR A 857 19.28 -23.74 -0.97
N ALA A 858 20.29 -23.65 -1.85
CA ALA A 858 20.14 -24.02 -3.26
C ALA A 858 19.67 -25.48 -3.45
N LEU A 859 20.13 -26.41 -2.60
CA LEU A 859 19.71 -27.81 -2.60
C LEU A 859 18.26 -28.06 -2.10
N ALA A 860 17.62 -27.06 -1.49
CA ALA A 860 16.23 -27.14 -1.05
C ALA A 860 15.22 -26.57 -2.06
N LEU A 861 15.67 -25.72 -3.00
CA LEU A 861 14.79 -25.10 -4.01
C LEU A 861 14.19 -26.10 -5.00
N GLY A 862 14.89 -27.20 -5.31
CA GLY A 862 14.46 -28.19 -6.31
C GLY A 862 13.57 -29.34 -5.81
N ARG A 863 12.74 -29.12 -4.78
CA ARG A 863 11.94 -30.18 -4.11
C ARG A 863 10.41 -29.98 -4.18
N GLY A 864 9.89 -29.27 -5.18
CA GLY A 864 8.45 -29.10 -5.37
C GLY A 864 8.08 -28.54 -6.74
N GLU A 865 6.81 -28.69 -7.12
CA GLU A 865 6.28 -28.33 -8.45
C GLU A 865 6.05 -26.82 -8.66
N LYS A 866 5.92 -26.04 -7.58
CA LYS A 866 5.70 -24.59 -7.67
C LYS A 866 7.01 -23.86 -7.99
N VAL A 867 6.94 -22.84 -8.86
CA VAL A 867 8.06 -21.94 -9.17
C VAL A 867 8.37 -21.07 -7.94
N VAL A 868 9.37 -21.47 -7.16
CA VAL A 868 9.84 -20.70 -5.99
C VAL A 868 10.95 -19.73 -6.41
N ARG A 869 10.91 -18.50 -5.88
CA ARG A 869 11.97 -17.49 -6.08
C ARG A 869 13.27 -17.91 -5.39
N ASP A 870 14.40 -17.68 -6.06
CA ASP A 870 15.74 -18.01 -5.55
C ASP A 870 16.11 -17.14 -4.33
N LYS A 871 15.81 -17.64 -3.12
CA LYS A 871 16.26 -17.09 -1.84
C LYS A 871 17.57 -17.73 -1.33
N SER A 872 18.44 -18.21 -2.23
CA SER A 872 19.70 -18.88 -1.86
C SER A 872 20.94 -18.00 -1.88
N TYR A 873 20.86 -16.78 -2.45
CA TYR A 873 21.97 -15.83 -2.43
C TYR A 873 21.96 -14.99 -1.15
N VAL A 874 23.14 -14.82 -0.56
CA VAL A 874 23.31 -14.20 0.76
C VAL A 874 24.48 -13.21 0.80
N ARG A 875 24.34 -12.21 1.68
CA ARG A 875 25.42 -11.34 2.15
C ARG A 875 26.06 -11.99 3.38
N TYR A 876 27.38 -12.10 3.39
CA TYR A 876 28.13 -12.67 4.51
C TYR A 876 29.46 -11.95 4.75
N GLU A 877 29.93 -11.93 5.99
CA GLU A 877 31.17 -11.25 6.38
C GLU A 877 32.24 -12.24 6.85
N ILE A 878 33.45 -12.10 6.32
CA ILE A 878 34.62 -12.91 6.72
C ILE A 878 35.83 -12.02 6.97
N GLU A 879 36.69 -12.43 7.90
CA GLU A 879 37.99 -11.79 8.09
C GLU A 879 38.95 -12.14 6.95
N VAL A 880 39.54 -11.12 6.35
CA VAL A 880 40.58 -11.27 5.34
C VAL A 880 41.87 -10.59 5.80
N LYS A 881 43.02 -11.16 5.43
CA LYS A 881 44.33 -10.53 5.64
C LYS A 881 44.52 -9.41 4.63
N LYS A 882 44.57 -8.17 5.09
CA LYS A 882 45.02 -7.01 4.29
C LYS A 882 46.42 -6.61 4.76
N ARG A 883 47.21 -6.03 3.84
CA ARG A 883 48.44 -5.31 4.19
C ARG A 883 48.12 -3.83 4.27
N THR A 884 48.51 -3.18 5.36
CA THR A 884 48.48 -1.72 5.45
C THR A 884 49.76 -1.15 4.87
N GLU A 885 49.64 -0.10 4.06
CA GLU A 885 50.76 0.78 3.70
C GLU A 885 50.70 2.03 4.59
N PRO A 886 51.85 2.61 4.98
CA PRO A 886 53.22 2.33 4.51
C PRO A 886 53.98 1.28 5.35
N ASP A 887 53.38 0.77 6.44
CA ASP A 887 54.10 -0.03 7.46
C ASP A 887 54.15 -1.54 7.16
N ASN A 888 53.54 -2.00 6.06
CA ASN A 888 53.53 -3.37 5.55
C ASN A 888 53.02 -4.40 6.59
N ARG A 889 52.26 -3.94 7.59
CA ARG A 889 51.69 -4.81 8.63
C ARG A 889 50.52 -5.59 8.07
N ILE A 890 50.38 -6.84 8.51
CA ILE A 890 49.24 -7.69 8.17
C ILE A 890 48.18 -7.45 9.24
N SER A 891 47.06 -6.82 8.84
CA SER A 891 45.86 -6.71 9.66
C SER A 891 44.79 -7.66 9.16
N TRP A 892 44.00 -8.20 10.08
CA TRP A 892 42.73 -8.84 9.75
C TRP A 892 41.66 -7.76 9.71
N VAL A 893 40.89 -7.73 8.62
CA VAL A 893 39.83 -6.74 8.41
C VAL A 893 38.58 -7.50 7.97
N PRO A 894 37.40 -7.24 8.58
CA PRO A 894 36.15 -7.81 8.09
C PRO A 894 35.89 -7.32 6.65
N GLN A 895 35.48 -8.25 5.79
CA GLN A 895 35.14 -7.95 4.39
C GLN A 895 33.78 -8.53 4.04
N VAL A 896 32.91 -7.65 3.57
CA VAL A 896 31.60 -7.99 2.99
C VAL A 896 31.82 -8.82 1.74
N CYS A 897 31.14 -9.96 1.68
CA CYS A 897 31.16 -10.90 0.58
C CYS A 897 29.72 -11.32 0.22
N TYR A 898 29.55 -11.83 -1.00
CA TYR A 898 28.27 -12.28 -1.52
C TYR A 898 28.43 -13.66 -2.14
N GLY A 899 27.43 -14.52 -2.04
CA GLY A 899 27.53 -15.90 -2.54
C GLY A 899 26.23 -16.67 -2.46
N ARG A 900 26.20 -17.85 -3.09
CA ARG A 900 25.08 -18.78 -3.02
C ARG A 900 25.28 -19.76 -1.86
N LEU A 901 24.30 -19.89 -0.99
CA LEU A 901 24.26 -20.86 0.10
C LEU A 901 23.78 -22.21 -0.42
N GLU A 902 24.71 -23.15 -0.58
CA GLU A 902 24.41 -24.50 -1.09
C GLU A 902 23.67 -25.35 -0.04
N GLN A 903 24.12 -25.27 1.21
CA GLN A 903 23.62 -26.08 2.32
C GLN A 903 24.08 -25.55 3.69
N ILE A 904 23.31 -25.91 4.72
CA ILE A 904 23.63 -25.68 6.13
C ILE A 904 23.87 -27.05 6.77
N LEU A 905 25.05 -27.25 7.35
CA LEU A 905 25.48 -28.51 7.96
C LEU A 905 25.60 -28.37 9.48
N VAL A 906 25.06 -29.34 10.21
CA VAL A 906 25.27 -29.50 11.65
C VAL A 906 26.52 -30.36 11.84
N CYS A 907 27.60 -29.76 12.36
CA CYS A 907 28.86 -30.44 12.63
C CYS A 907 29.04 -30.59 14.15
N GLU A 908 28.80 -31.79 14.66
CA GLU A 908 29.06 -32.15 16.06
C GLU A 908 30.54 -32.52 16.19
N LEU A 909 31.34 -31.64 16.82
CA LEU A 909 32.77 -31.84 16.96
C LEU A 909 33.07 -32.81 18.11
N PRO A 910 34.04 -33.74 17.95
CA PRO A 910 34.47 -34.59 19.06
C PRO A 910 35.16 -33.75 20.15
N ASP A 911 35.22 -34.31 21.36
CA ASP A 911 36.01 -33.75 22.45
C ASP A 911 37.51 -34.07 22.26
N ASP A 912 38.11 -33.44 21.24
CA ASP A 912 39.53 -33.57 20.91
C ASP A 912 40.23 -32.21 21.01
N LYS A 913 41.44 -32.22 21.59
CA LYS A 913 42.28 -31.04 21.82
C LYS A 913 42.59 -30.26 20.53
N LEU A 914 42.61 -30.92 19.37
CA LEU A 914 42.83 -30.28 18.07
C LEU A 914 41.71 -29.30 17.66
N PHE A 915 40.52 -29.40 18.26
CA PHE A 915 39.42 -28.44 18.08
C PHE A 915 39.44 -27.28 19.08
N GLY A 916 40.36 -27.29 20.06
CA GLY A 916 40.57 -26.21 21.02
C GLY A 916 39.29 -25.80 21.75
N ALA A 917 38.95 -24.50 21.67
CA ALA A 917 37.74 -23.95 22.29
C ALA A 917 36.41 -24.46 21.69
N PHE A 918 36.44 -25.23 20.59
CA PHE A 918 35.27 -25.84 19.96
C PHE A 918 35.14 -27.36 20.22
N ALA A 919 36.05 -27.95 21.00
CA ALA A 919 35.96 -29.37 21.38
C ALA A 919 34.61 -29.68 22.04
N GLY A 920 33.96 -30.78 21.61
CA GLY A 920 32.64 -31.19 22.09
C GLY A 920 31.47 -30.27 21.72
N GLN A 921 31.66 -29.23 20.89
CA GLN A 921 30.59 -28.30 20.50
C GLN A 921 29.95 -28.64 19.16
N THR A 922 28.64 -28.36 19.05
CA THR A 922 27.96 -28.31 17.75
C THR A 922 28.23 -26.97 17.06
N ARG A 923 28.75 -27.01 15.83
CA ARG A 923 28.86 -25.85 14.93
C ARG A 923 27.86 -25.98 13.78
N LEU A 924 27.24 -24.86 13.40
CA LEU A 924 26.45 -24.76 12.17
C LEU A 924 27.33 -24.14 11.09
N LEU A 925 27.55 -24.88 10.01
CA LEU A 925 28.46 -24.51 8.92
C LEU A 925 27.68 -24.19 7.65
N ALA A 926 27.93 -23.01 7.08
CA ALA A 926 27.42 -22.58 5.80
C ALA A 926 28.39 -22.99 4.68
N VAL A 927 27.92 -23.78 3.71
CA VAL A 927 28.67 -24.07 2.48
C VAL A 927 28.26 -23.08 1.42
N LEU A 928 29.20 -22.23 0.99
CA LEU A 928 28.96 -21.07 0.14
C LEU A 928 29.72 -21.19 -1.19
N ILE A 929 29.10 -20.77 -2.29
CA ILE A 929 29.78 -20.48 -3.57
C ILE A 929 29.90 -18.96 -3.69
N PRO A 930 31.09 -18.36 -3.49
CA PRO A 930 31.26 -16.90 -3.52
C PRO A 930 31.08 -16.33 -4.93
N CYS A 931 30.45 -15.16 -5.02
CA CYS A 931 30.47 -14.31 -6.21
C CYS A 931 31.82 -13.60 -6.32
N SER A 932 32.37 -13.45 -7.52
CA SER A 932 33.63 -12.73 -7.71
C SER A 932 33.40 -11.21 -7.75
N THR A 933 33.36 -10.59 -6.57
CA THR A 933 33.06 -9.15 -6.38
C THR A 933 34.27 -8.29 -5.98
N ALA A 934 35.47 -8.89 -5.94
CA ALA A 934 36.71 -8.24 -5.46
C ALA A 934 36.62 -7.63 -4.04
N GLY A 935 35.68 -8.07 -3.19
CA GLY A 935 35.52 -7.55 -1.83
C GLY A 935 34.86 -6.18 -1.74
N LYS A 936 34.23 -5.71 -2.83
CA LYS A 936 33.36 -4.53 -2.86
C LYS A 936 32.00 -4.81 -2.21
N ASP A 937 31.34 -3.73 -1.81
CA ASP A 937 30.13 -3.72 -0.99
C ASP A 937 28.98 -3.12 -1.82
N ALA A 938 27.92 -3.90 -2.08
CA ALA A 938 26.80 -3.50 -2.92
C ALA A 938 25.91 -2.43 -2.27
N THR A 939 26.04 -2.22 -0.95
CA THR A 939 25.38 -1.09 -0.27
C THR A 939 26.00 0.27 -0.61
N LYS A 940 27.22 0.28 -1.19
CA LYS A 940 28.01 1.51 -1.43
C LYS A 940 28.22 1.82 -2.92
N GLU A 941 28.16 0.82 -3.79
CA GLU A 941 28.29 0.99 -5.23
C GLU A 941 27.52 -0.07 -6.02
N ILE A 942 27.18 0.23 -7.28
CA ILE A 942 26.53 -0.73 -8.19
C ILE A 942 27.48 -1.88 -8.49
N LEU A 943 27.30 -3.00 -7.78
CA LEU A 943 28.20 -4.15 -7.81
C LEU A 943 27.72 -5.22 -8.79
N SER A 944 28.63 -5.68 -9.67
CA SER A 944 28.34 -6.73 -10.64
C SER A 944 29.44 -7.79 -10.73
N TYR A 945 29.07 -9.01 -11.12
CA TYR A 945 29.97 -10.14 -11.32
C TYR A 945 29.58 -10.96 -12.56
N THR A 946 30.55 -11.68 -13.12
CA THR A 946 30.36 -12.63 -14.24
C THR A 946 30.73 -14.07 -13.88
N GLN A 947 31.48 -14.26 -12.79
CA GLN A 947 32.04 -15.55 -12.38
C GLN A 947 31.85 -15.76 -10.88
N THR A 948 31.79 -17.03 -10.48
CA THR A 948 31.81 -17.49 -9.09
C THR A 948 33.13 -18.19 -8.77
N ASN A 949 33.52 -18.17 -7.49
CA ASN A 949 34.73 -18.80 -6.99
C ASN A 949 34.43 -20.23 -6.49
N SER A 950 35.48 -21.02 -6.20
CA SER A 950 35.33 -22.35 -5.62
C SER A 950 34.57 -22.31 -4.29
N LYS A 951 33.84 -23.39 -3.96
CA LYS A 951 33.13 -23.55 -2.68
C LYS A 951 34.03 -23.18 -1.48
N ILE A 952 33.45 -22.52 -0.49
CA ILE A 952 34.06 -22.27 0.83
C ILE A 952 33.15 -22.79 1.94
N VAL A 953 33.70 -22.92 3.14
CA VAL A 953 32.95 -23.18 4.37
C VAL A 953 33.19 -21.99 5.29
N ALA A 954 32.11 -21.47 5.85
CA ALA A 954 32.12 -20.42 6.87
C ALA A 954 31.19 -20.81 8.02
N ASP A 955 31.27 -20.10 9.13
CA ASP A 955 30.28 -20.23 10.20
C ASP A 955 28.92 -19.71 9.73
N LEU A 956 27.81 -20.33 10.16
CA LEU A 956 26.48 -19.81 9.80
C LEU A 956 26.26 -18.38 10.34
N GLN A 957 26.90 -18.01 11.46
CA GLN A 957 26.88 -16.64 12.00
C GLN A 957 27.49 -15.59 11.07
N SER A 958 28.32 -15.98 10.08
CA SER A 958 28.84 -15.04 9.08
C SER A 958 27.77 -14.55 8.11
N VAL A 959 26.67 -15.29 7.95
CA VAL A 959 25.58 -14.95 7.03
C VAL A 959 24.66 -13.92 7.68
N SER A 960 24.57 -12.74 7.06
CA SER A 960 23.89 -11.56 7.63
C SER A 960 22.51 -11.30 7.04
N ALA A 961 22.28 -11.61 5.76
CA ALA A 961 21.03 -11.33 5.06
C ALA A 961 20.89 -12.17 3.77
N VAL A 962 19.66 -12.27 3.27
CA VAL A 962 19.43 -12.70 1.88
C VAL A 962 19.70 -11.50 0.95
N ILE A 963 20.11 -11.76 -0.29
CA ILE A 963 20.21 -10.72 -1.33
C ILE A 963 19.37 -11.11 -2.56
N GLY A 964 18.91 -10.09 -3.29
CA GLY A 964 18.43 -10.28 -4.65
C GLY A 964 19.57 -10.21 -5.67
N ARG A 965 19.28 -10.59 -6.90
CA ARG A 965 20.17 -10.33 -8.05
C ARG A 965 19.36 -10.22 -9.33
N MET A 966 19.87 -9.45 -10.28
CA MET A 966 19.31 -9.35 -11.63
C MET A 966 20.40 -9.60 -12.67
N GLN A 967 20.02 -10.11 -13.84
CA GLN A 967 20.93 -10.29 -14.95
C GLN A 967 20.70 -9.17 -15.98
N THR A 968 21.75 -8.47 -16.36
CA THR A 968 21.70 -7.47 -17.44
C THR A 968 22.94 -7.54 -18.32
N ARG A 969 22.75 -7.54 -19.65
CA ARG A 969 23.83 -7.56 -20.66
C ARG A 969 25.00 -8.51 -20.32
N GLY A 970 24.65 -9.75 -19.97
CA GLY A 970 25.63 -10.82 -19.67
C GLY A 970 26.32 -10.76 -18.30
N LYS A 971 25.91 -9.85 -17.40
CA LYS A 971 26.45 -9.71 -16.03
C LYS A 971 25.35 -9.88 -14.99
N TRP A 972 25.71 -10.38 -13.81
CA TRP A 972 24.83 -10.35 -12.64
C TRP A 972 25.10 -9.09 -11.83
N VAL A 973 24.06 -8.33 -11.50
CA VAL A 973 24.09 -7.20 -10.57
C VAL A 973 23.50 -7.66 -9.24
N ILE A 974 24.14 -7.31 -8.14
CA ILE A 974 23.70 -7.64 -6.78
C ILE A 974 22.68 -6.59 -6.31
N ILE A 975 21.58 -7.05 -5.73
CA ILE A 975 20.57 -6.21 -5.09
C ILE A 975 20.67 -6.48 -3.58
N ASP A 976 21.34 -5.56 -2.88
CA ASP A 976 21.54 -5.61 -1.45
C ASP A 976 20.73 -4.50 -0.76
N ARG A 977 19.97 -4.87 0.27
CA ARG A 977 19.12 -3.96 1.04
C ARG A 977 19.63 -3.69 2.46
N THR A 978 20.78 -4.24 2.85
CA THR A 978 21.25 -4.16 4.26
C THR A 978 21.80 -2.81 4.67
N ALA A 979 21.64 -1.76 3.86
CA ALA A 979 22.18 -0.42 4.11
C ALA A 979 21.42 0.37 5.21
N GLY A 980 20.68 -0.31 6.09
CA GLY A 980 19.80 0.33 7.09
C GLY A 980 18.57 1.04 6.50
N LEU A 981 18.25 0.75 5.23
CA LEU A 981 17.19 1.43 4.50
C LEU A 981 15.81 0.88 4.87
N ILE A 982 14.89 1.82 5.03
CA ILE A 982 13.49 1.56 5.35
C ILE A 982 12.85 0.64 4.30
N LYS A 983 12.22 -0.45 4.74
CA LYS A 983 11.17 -1.12 3.94
C LYS A 983 9.91 -0.25 4.01
N PRO A 984 9.18 -0.01 2.91
CA PRO A 984 7.91 0.74 2.93
C PRO A 984 6.79 0.13 3.79
N GLU A 985 7.03 -1.03 4.40
CA GLU A 985 6.12 -1.75 5.27
C GLU A 985 6.77 -1.97 6.67
N PHE A 986 6.28 -1.27 7.70
CA PHE A 986 6.37 -1.68 9.11
C PHE A 986 5.24 -2.67 9.40
N VAL A 987 5.33 -3.86 8.81
CA VAL A 987 4.26 -4.87 8.92
C VAL A 987 4.89 -6.27 8.89
N PRO A 988 4.45 -7.19 9.75
CA PRO A 988 4.65 -8.61 9.53
C PRO A 988 4.14 -8.99 8.14
N SER A 989 4.88 -9.84 7.42
CA SER A 989 4.59 -10.24 6.04
C SER A 989 3.30 -11.05 5.82
N VAL A 990 2.38 -11.03 6.79
CA VAL A 990 1.14 -11.83 6.85
C VAL A 990 -0.10 -10.94 6.68
N GLU A 991 -0.07 -9.66 7.07
CA GLU A 991 -1.12 -8.68 6.63
C GLU A 991 -0.98 -8.29 5.15
N ALA A 992 0.12 -8.71 4.52
CA ALA A 992 0.45 -8.43 3.14
C ALA A 992 -0.22 -9.40 2.14
N GLU A 993 -0.68 -10.57 2.60
CA GLU A 993 -1.42 -11.56 1.78
C GLU A 993 -2.93 -11.23 1.73
#